data_AF-A0A316G7Y2-F1
#
_entry.id   AF-A0A316G7Y2-F1
#
_cell.length_a   1.000
_cell.length_b   1.000
_cell.length_c   1.000
_cell.angle_alpha   90.00
_cell.angle_beta   90.00
_cell.angle_gamma   90.00
#
_symmetry.space_group_name_H-M   'P 1'
#
loop_
_entity.id
_entity.type
_entity.pdbx_description
1 polymer ?
#
loop_
_entity_poly.entity_id
_entity_poly.type
_entity_poly.pdbx_seq_one_letter_code
_entity_poly.pdbx_strand_id
1 'polypeptide(L)'
;MNKVITDGLVLMPPSFSAGLAVWSAGDGTPGSTTYDGVGTAAVVPGDADFGACLEVLKTDSVQKLRWMGETPILPGCYLRVTARMKAISGPIPSIRIAGWASDGSDVHVAGLVETGSSAIPSTYGEVAEVSAIIGSGPRIGVDMVWGAPVVYGHIGIDLTGPTGGVVRIDDIRIEDATDVFHRTMMDWVDVRDYGAAGDGVTDCTAAFLAANAAALGRGILIPEGIYALSDDITLEYAARFTGTVTLPSHKALILRRNFDLPSYAAAFGDEETGFRRGFQALLSFADHESFDLGGRRIEVTGPIDMAAAAGQDTFEIRRVIRNGQFNVVPGPAWDSGTVTSQASYDAAQPHTLTAVANVANIEVGSLVTGPGVGREVYVAATNVGAGTVTLSQPLHAAPASQTYTFTRFRYVLDFSGFSKLSKFTLTDVEIHCQGVASGILLAPSGETFHLKDSFVTKPRDRGVTSHGTGCQDLQIDRCHFTSDEQAVAADARISRALNVKANDAKLRDSRFQRFGTTMILHGNGHLIVGNHWFQGDNVTDGPRAAGLVFTEPNVKSVVTGNYIDNCFIEWTNEHDAAPDFSSEYSFGGLSLTGNVFTVNDAASWFMDRAQALRRRTLPAWPLGHGQRVQVAERHHRPGREGRRSHGASRLWLRAQHRFRRQHLQRCGAGHAEPRHARLRPGDRGHDMVHRNRALAALRRPRPRGGVGYGRGPGDEDGGCSGLCHALRHLRSRTVEDRDPADLA
;
A
#
# COMPACT_ATOMS: atom_id res chain seq x y z
N MET A 1 -8.04 -29.16 -18.37
CA MET A 1 -9.49 -28.83 -18.30
C MET A 1 -9.85 -28.04 -19.56
N ASN A 2 -10.03 -28.69 -20.72
CA ASN A 2 -10.30 -27.94 -21.97
C ASN A 2 -11.24 -28.63 -22.98
N LYS A 3 -11.74 -29.84 -22.67
CA LYS A 3 -12.70 -30.60 -23.49
C LYS A 3 -14.07 -29.91 -23.68
N VAL A 4 -14.21 -28.65 -23.23
CA VAL A 4 -15.43 -27.84 -23.22
C VAL A 4 -15.47 -26.86 -24.41
N ILE A 5 -14.30 -26.48 -24.96
CA ILE A 5 -14.22 -25.62 -26.16
C ILE A 5 -14.46 -26.45 -27.42
N THR A 6 -14.01 -27.71 -27.40
CA THR A 6 -14.05 -28.65 -28.52
C THR A 6 -15.09 -29.77 -28.36
N ASP A 7 -15.90 -29.78 -27.27
CA ASP A 7 -16.99 -30.76 -27.13
C ASP A 7 -18.05 -30.54 -28.21
N GLY A 8 -18.45 -31.62 -28.88
CA GLY A 8 -19.44 -31.59 -29.97
C GLY A 8 -18.94 -31.03 -31.31
N LEU A 9 -17.69 -30.55 -31.42
CA LEU A 9 -17.12 -30.14 -32.70
C LEU A 9 -16.66 -31.36 -33.52
N VAL A 10 -17.12 -31.45 -34.78
CA VAL A 10 -16.62 -32.45 -35.73
C VAL A 10 -15.32 -31.92 -36.33
N LEU A 11 -14.20 -32.15 -35.64
CA LEU A 11 -12.87 -31.76 -36.12
C LEU A 11 -12.28 -32.81 -37.09
N MET A 12 -12.42 -34.10 -36.76
CA MET A 12 -11.79 -35.19 -37.52
C MET A 12 -12.50 -35.42 -38.87
N PRO A 13 -11.79 -35.39 -40.01
CA PRO A 13 -12.36 -35.75 -41.31
C PRO A 13 -12.82 -37.22 -41.37
N PRO A 14 -13.85 -37.55 -42.17
CA PRO A 14 -14.20 -38.93 -42.47
C PRO A 14 -13.07 -39.63 -43.25
N SER A 15 -12.76 -40.88 -42.86
CA SER A 15 -11.74 -41.69 -43.53
C SER A 15 -12.03 -41.87 -45.03
N PHE A 16 -10.99 -42.03 -45.86
CA PHE A 16 -11.15 -42.29 -47.30
C PHE A 16 -11.93 -43.59 -47.56
N SER A 17 -11.86 -44.54 -46.62
CA SER A 17 -12.67 -45.76 -46.61
C SER A 17 -14.19 -45.54 -46.51
N ALA A 18 -14.64 -44.36 -46.07
CA ALA A 18 -16.06 -43.97 -46.09
C ALA A 18 -16.52 -43.41 -47.45
N GLY A 19 -15.61 -43.25 -48.43
CA GLY A 19 -15.90 -42.74 -49.77
C GLY A 19 -15.35 -41.34 -50.03
N LEU A 20 -15.24 -40.97 -51.31
CA LEU A 20 -14.55 -39.74 -51.76
C LEU A 20 -15.49 -38.55 -52.01
N ALA A 21 -16.79 -38.69 -51.69
CA ALA A 21 -17.81 -37.67 -51.94
C ALA A 21 -17.70 -36.40 -51.08
N VAL A 22 -16.89 -36.42 -50.01
CA VAL A 22 -16.57 -35.25 -49.16
C VAL A 22 -15.12 -34.77 -49.32
N TRP A 23 -14.41 -35.30 -50.32
CA TRP A 23 -13.00 -35.05 -50.58
C TRP A 23 -12.85 -34.32 -51.92
N SER A 24 -12.44 -33.06 -51.86
CA SER A 24 -12.44 -32.13 -52.98
C SER A 24 -11.08 -32.02 -53.68
N ALA A 25 -11.12 -31.94 -55.00
CA ALA A 25 -9.99 -31.56 -55.86
C ALA A 25 -9.83 -30.03 -56.02
N GLY A 26 -10.79 -29.26 -55.50
CA GLY A 26 -10.76 -27.79 -55.42
C GLY A 26 -10.41 -27.31 -54.01
N ASP A 27 -11.02 -26.20 -53.59
CA ASP A 27 -10.78 -25.58 -52.28
C ASP A 27 -11.67 -26.13 -51.15
N GLY A 28 -12.47 -27.16 -51.41
CA GLY A 28 -13.39 -27.76 -50.45
C GLY A 28 -14.76 -27.06 -50.35
N THR A 29 -14.86 -25.84 -50.89
CA THR A 29 -16.07 -25.02 -50.87
C THR A 29 -17.26 -25.66 -51.60
N PRO A 30 -18.51 -25.29 -51.25
CA PRO A 30 -19.72 -25.77 -51.93
C PRO A 30 -19.64 -25.63 -53.46
N GLY A 31 -19.90 -26.72 -54.17
CA GLY A 31 -19.80 -26.79 -55.64
C GLY A 31 -18.41 -27.14 -56.18
N SER A 32 -17.39 -27.30 -55.34
CA SER A 32 -16.09 -27.85 -55.76
C SER A 32 -16.22 -29.29 -56.26
N THR A 33 -15.46 -29.65 -57.30
CA THR A 33 -15.35 -31.03 -57.79
C THR A 33 -14.81 -31.97 -56.71
N THR A 34 -15.46 -33.11 -56.51
CA THR A 34 -15.04 -34.17 -55.58
C THR A 34 -14.19 -35.21 -56.29
N TYR A 35 -13.49 -36.05 -55.53
CA TYR A 35 -12.76 -37.22 -56.06
C TYR A 35 -13.65 -38.45 -56.28
N ASP A 36 -14.96 -38.36 -56.01
CA ASP A 36 -15.89 -39.47 -56.20
C ASP A 36 -16.16 -39.74 -57.69
N GLY A 37 -16.08 -41.00 -58.11
CA GLY A 37 -16.18 -41.41 -59.52
C GLY A 37 -15.06 -40.90 -60.44
N VAL A 38 -14.03 -40.21 -59.94
CA VAL A 38 -12.95 -39.62 -60.74
C VAL A 38 -11.91 -40.69 -61.10
N GLY A 39 -11.72 -40.97 -62.39
CA GLY A 39 -10.83 -42.04 -62.89
C GLY A 39 -9.32 -41.87 -62.61
N THR A 40 -8.90 -40.80 -61.94
CA THR A 40 -7.52 -40.57 -61.44
C THR A 40 -7.39 -40.76 -59.93
N ALA A 41 -8.47 -41.16 -59.23
CA ALA A 41 -8.48 -41.41 -57.79
C ALA A 41 -9.20 -42.73 -57.46
N ALA A 42 -8.74 -43.45 -56.43
CA ALA A 42 -9.37 -44.68 -55.96
C ALA A 42 -9.12 -44.92 -54.47
N VAL A 43 -10.07 -45.56 -53.79
CA VAL A 43 -9.87 -46.08 -52.43
C VAL A 43 -9.19 -47.44 -52.52
N VAL A 44 -7.99 -47.56 -51.95
CA VAL A 44 -7.23 -48.82 -51.85
C VAL A 44 -7.48 -49.42 -50.45
N PRO A 45 -8.13 -50.58 -50.31
CA PRO A 45 -8.62 -51.08 -49.02
C PRO A 45 -7.60 -51.89 -48.20
N GLY A 46 -6.36 -52.05 -48.68
CA GLY A 46 -5.38 -52.99 -48.13
C GLY A 46 -3.93 -52.66 -48.48
N ASP A 47 -3.55 -51.40 -48.31
CA ASP A 47 -2.16 -50.96 -48.33
C ASP A 47 -1.40 -51.39 -47.06
N ALA A 48 -0.11 -51.72 -47.20
CA ALA A 48 0.70 -52.28 -46.12
C ALA A 48 1.04 -51.29 -44.97
N ASP A 49 1.06 -49.98 -45.24
CA ASP A 49 1.45 -48.95 -44.26
C ASP A 49 0.24 -48.15 -43.74
N PHE A 50 -0.81 -48.03 -44.55
CA PHE A 50 -1.99 -47.21 -44.28
C PHE A 50 -3.28 -48.02 -44.08
N GLY A 51 -3.32 -49.30 -44.47
CA GLY A 51 -4.57 -50.07 -44.47
C GLY A 51 -5.50 -49.60 -45.58
N ALA A 52 -6.58 -48.88 -45.24
CA ALA A 52 -7.51 -48.34 -46.23
C ALA A 52 -7.19 -46.86 -46.51
N CYS A 53 -6.71 -46.55 -47.71
CA CYS A 53 -6.14 -45.24 -48.05
C CYS A 53 -6.61 -44.73 -49.43
N LEU A 54 -6.34 -43.46 -49.73
CA LEU A 54 -6.59 -42.86 -51.05
C LEU A 54 -5.37 -43.01 -51.96
N GLU A 55 -5.54 -43.57 -53.16
CA GLU A 55 -4.56 -43.54 -54.25
C GLU A 55 -4.96 -42.46 -55.28
N VAL A 56 -4.03 -41.59 -55.67
CA VAL A 56 -4.26 -40.49 -56.64
C VAL A 56 -3.11 -40.40 -57.64
N LEU A 57 -3.46 -40.29 -58.93
CA LEU A 57 -2.57 -39.82 -59.99
C LEU A 57 -2.58 -38.28 -60.01
N LYS A 58 -1.44 -37.66 -59.70
CA LYS A 58 -1.27 -36.19 -59.75
C LYS A 58 -1.26 -35.69 -61.21
N THR A 59 -2.34 -35.03 -61.62
CA THR A 59 -2.50 -34.38 -62.93
C THR A 59 -2.09 -32.92 -62.91
N ASP A 60 -2.36 -32.21 -61.82
CA ASP A 60 -2.30 -30.75 -61.74
C ASP A 60 -1.00 -30.26 -61.09
N SER A 61 -0.54 -29.05 -61.44
CA SER A 61 0.70 -28.47 -60.90
C SER A 61 0.68 -28.36 -59.37
N VAL A 62 -0.46 -27.96 -58.81
CA VAL A 62 -0.84 -28.16 -57.41
C VAL A 62 -2.09 -29.03 -57.40
N GLN A 63 -1.97 -30.28 -56.95
CA GLN A 63 -3.13 -31.14 -56.72
C GLN A 63 -3.68 -30.81 -55.34
N LYS A 64 -4.86 -30.21 -55.25
CA LYS A 64 -5.53 -30.00 -53.97
C LYS A 64 -6.22 -31.29 -53.55
N LEU A 65 -6.16 -31.58 -52.25
CA LEU A 65 -7.07 -32.48 -51.57
C LEU A 65 -7.57 -31.73 -50.33
N ARG A 66 -8.86 -31.41 -50.30
CA ARG A 66 -9.51 -30.70 -49.18
C ARG A 66 -10.69 -31.50 -48.67
N TRP A 67 -10.83 -31.60 -47.36
CA TRP A 67 -12.09 -32.01 -46.77
C TRP A 67 -13.11 -30.88 -46.96
N MET A 68 -14.31 -31.22 -47.44
CA MET A 68 -15.40 -30.26 -47.64
C MET A 68 -16.11 -29.87 -46.33
N GLY A 69 -15.71 -30.44 -45.19
CA GLY A 69 -16.18 -30.02 -43.88
C GLY A 69 -15.70 -28.61 -43.53
N GLU A 70 -16.55 -27.86 -42.84
CA GLU A 70 -16.23 -26.56 -42.24
C GLU A 70 -15.50 -26.81 -40.91
N THR A 71 -14.17 -26.77 -40.90
CA THR A 71 -13.42 -26.98 -39.64
C THR A 71 -13.41 -25.67 -38.84
N PRO A 72 -14.02 -25.59 -37.64
CA PRO A 72 -14.18 -24.31 -36.94
C PRO A 72 -12.86 -23.75 -36.39
N ILE A 73 -12.64 -22.45 -36.56
CA ILE A 73 -11.43 -21.74 -36.14
C ILE A 73 -11.80 -20.81 -34.97
N LEU A 74 -11.75 -21.36 -33.75
CA LEU A 74 -12.20 -20.65 -32.55
C LEU A 74 -11.05 -19.92 -31.84
N PRO A 75 -11.27 -18.69 -31.31
CA PRO A 75 -10.27 -17.99 -30.50
C PRO A 75 -9.80 -18.81 -29.30
N GLY A 76 -8.49 -19.05 -29.22
CA GLY A 76 -7.87 -19.86 -28.16
C GLY A 76 -7.90 -21.38 -28.40
N CYS A 77 -8.49 -21.84 -29.50
CA CYS A 77 -8.32 -23.21 -30.00
C CYS A 77 -7.11 -23.27 -30.96
N TYR A 78 -6.35 -24.36 -30.90
CA TYR A 78 -5.25 -24.66 -31.81
C TYR A 78 -5.44 -26.06 -32.39
N LEU A 79 -5.41 -26.18 -33.71
CA LEU A 79 -5.67 -27.43 -34.41
C LEU A 79 -4.38 -27.95 -35.03
N ARG A 80 -3.95 -29.17 -34.66
CA ARG A 80 -2.92 -29.89 -35.40
C ARG A 80 -3.56 -30.63 -36.55
N VAL A 81 -3.07 -30.40 -37.75
CA VAL A 81 -3.40 -31.19 -38.95
C VAL A 81 -2.21 -32.08 -39.26
N THR A 82 -2.45 -33.38 -39.45
CA THR A 82 -1.41 -34.37 -39.80
C THR A 82 -1.86 -35.19 -41.01
N ALA A 83 -0.94 -35.40 -41.96
CA ALA A 83 -1.17 -36.21 -43.16
C ALA A 83 0.08 -37.00 -43.54
N ARG A 84 -0.10 -38.19 -44.12
CA ARG A 84 1.00 -39.08 -44.53
C ARG A 84 0.83 -39.52 -45.97
N MET A 85 1.91 -39.58 -46.75
CA MET A 85 1.89 -39.96 -48.16
C MET A 85 3.12 -40.75 -48.56
N LYS A 86 2.97 -41.73 -49.46
CA LYS A 86 4.07 -42.38 -50.16
C LYS A 86 3.87 -42.37 -51.67
N ALA A 87 4.97 -42.28 -52.43
CA ALA A 87 4.93 -42.42 -53.88
C ALA A 87 4.92 -43.90 -54.30
N ILE A 88 4.13 -44.24 -55.31
CA ILE A 88 3.95 -45.62 -55.81
C ILE A 88 4.62 -45.79 -57.18
N SER A 89 4.42 -44.85 -58.10
CA SER A 89 5.08 -44.85 -59.41
C SER A 89 5.09 -43.45 -60.04
N GLY A 90 5.94 -43.24 -61.05
CA GLY A 90 6.05 -41.95 -61.75
C GLY A 90 6.76 -40.84 -60.94
N PRO A 91 6.86 -39.62 -61.48
CA PRO A 91 7.58 -38.53 -60.83
C PRO A 91 7.08 -38.22 -59.41
N ILE A 92 7.98 -38.27 -58.42
CA ILE A 92 7.64 -38.11 -57.00
C ILE A 92 7.29 -36.63 -56.70
N PRO A 93 6.09 -36.34 -56.14
CA PRO A 93 5.71 -34.99 -55.72
C PRO A 93 6.03 -34.72 -54.24
N SER A 94 6.02 -33.46 -53.85
CA SER A 94 6.09 -33.02 -52.45
C SER A 94 4.69 -32.84 -51.86
N ILE A 95 4.48 -33.28 -50.63
CA ILE A 95 3.25 -33.08 -49.84
C ILE A 95 3.43 -31.92 -48.85
N ARG A 96 2.36 -31.17 -48.58
CA ARG A 96 2.26 -30.21 -47.46
C ARG A 96 0.83 -30.15 -46.93
N ILE A 97 0.67 -29.80 -45.65
CA ILE A 97 -0.63 -29.36 -45.14
C ILE A 97 -1.03 -28.07 -45.86
N ALA A 98 -2.28 -27.97 -46.28
CA ALA A 98 -2.83 -26.76 -46.88
C ALA A 98 -4.35 -26.66 -46.64
N GLY A 99 -4.87 -25.43 -46.68
CA GLY A 99 -6.28 -25.16 -46.45
C GLY A 99 -6.86 -24.11 -47.38
N TRP A 100 -8.06 -23.65 -47.03
CA TRP A 100 -8.75 -22.46 -47.54
C TRP A 100 -9.53 -21.86 -46.35
N ALA A 101 -9.23 -20.62 -45.99
CA ALA A 101 -9.79 -19.96 -44.80
C ALA A 101 -10.99 -19.06 -45.15
N SER A 102 -12.09 -19.21 -44.42
CA SER A 102 -13.35 -18.50 -44.68
C SER A 102 -13.77 -17.59 -43.54
N ASP A 103 -14.44 -16.49 -43.88
CA ASP A 103 -15.23 -15.72 -42.91
C ASP A 103 -16.59 -16.38 -42.65
N GLY A 104 -17.41 -15.76 -41.78
CA GLY A 104 -18.76 -16.25 -41.48
C GLY A 104 -19.80 -15.93 -42.57
N SER A 105 -19.40 -15.83 -43.84
CA SER A 105 -20.25 -15.51 -44.99
C SER A 105 -19.76 -16.19 -46.29
N ASP A 106 -19.04 -17.30 -46.14
CA ASP A 106 -18.48 -18.14 -47.20
C ASP A 106 -17.44 -17.43 -48.11
N VAL A 107 -16.82 -16.34 -47.65
CA VAL A 107 -15.84 -15.55 -48.42
C VAL A 107 -14.40 -15.89 -48.02
N HIS A 108 -13.52 -16.02 -49.02
CA HIS A 108 -12.09 -16.30 -48.81
C HIS A 108 -11.37 -15.16 -48.08
N VAL A 109 -10.69 -15.46 -46.97
CA VAL A 109 -9.88 -14.51 -46.22
C VAL A 109 -8.45 -14.47 -46.80
N ALA A 110 -8.28 -13.70 -47.88
CA ALA A 110 -7.01 -13.57 -48.58
C ALA A 110 -5.89 -12.94 -47.73
N GLY A 111 -4.64 -13.31 -48.02
CA GLY A 111 -3.44 -12.75 -47.38
C GLY A 111 -2.92 -13.53 -46.17
N LEU A 112 -3.55 -14.66 -45.83
CA LEU A 112 -3.13 -15.55 -44.75
C LEU A 112 -2.06 -16.57 -45.21
N VAL A 113 -1.39 -17.19 -44.24
CA VAL A 113 -0.56 -18.38 -44.49
C VAL A 113 -1.48 -19.60 -44.53
N GLU A 114 -1.83 -20.05 -45.73
CA GLU A 114 -2.75 -21.18 -45.96
C GLU A 114 -2.05 -22.52 -46.20
N THR A 115 -0.72 -22.56 -46.05
CA THR A 115 0.10 -23.75 -46.35
C THR A 115 1.22 -23.93 -45.33
N GLY A 116 1.35 -25.13 -44.77
CA GLY A 116 2.44 -25.51 -43.86
C GLY A 116 3.73 -25.92 -44.60
N SER A 117 4.69 -26.41 -43.82
CA SER A 117 5.96 -26.96 -44.34
C SER A 117 5.74 -28.15 -45.29
N SER A 118 6.60 -28.28 -46.29
CA SER A 118 6.52 -29.35 -47.31
C SER A 118 7.56 -30.45 -47.05
N ALA A 119 7.17 -31.71 -47.26
CA ALA A 119 8.05 -32.87 -47.29
C ALA A 119 7.99 -33.56 -48.66
N ILE A 120 9.02 -34.35 -48.99
CA ILE A 120 9.08 -35.16 -50.22
C ILE A 120 9.65 -36.54 -49.87
N PRO A 121 9.01 -37.65 -50.28
CA PRO A 121 9.62 -38.99 -50.16
C PRO A 121 10.91 -39.06 -50.97
N SER A 122 11.99 -39.61 -50.42
CA SER A 122 13.24 -39.79 -51.18
C SER A 122 13.16 -40.97 -52.17
N THR A 123 12.28 -41.94 -51.90
CA THR A 123 12.10 -43.18 -52.67
C THR A 123 10.63 -43.61 -52.79
N TYR A 124 10.33 -44.56 -53.67
CA TYR A 124 9.00 -45.19 -53.74
C TYR A 124 8.74 -46.08 -52.53
N GLY A 125 7.51 -46.11 -52.04
CA GLY A 125 7.10 -46.83 -50.82
C GLY A 125 7.41 -46.11 -49.51
N GLU A 126 8.31 -45.13 -49.51
CA GLU A 126 8.67 -44.33 -48.34
C GLU A 126 7.53 -43.39 -47.93
N VAL A 127 7.16 -43.43 -46.64
CA VAL A 127 6.12 -42.59 -46.06
C VAL A 127 6.72 -41.25 -45.61
N ALA A 128 6.36 -40.18 -46.31
CA ALA A 128 6.55 -38.81 -45.85
C ALA A 128 5.35 -38.36 -45.01
N GLU A 129 5.61 -37.89 -43.80
CA GLU A 129 4.61 -37.30 -42.90
C GLU A 129 4.77 -35.77 -42.87
N VAL A 130 3.65 -35.05 -42.82
CA VAL A 130 3.60 -33.60 -42.60
C VAL A 130 2.62 -33.27 -41.49
N SER A 131 2.97 -32.28 -40.68
CA SER A 131 2.14 -31.70 -39.63
C SER A 131 2.18 -30.17 -39.73
N ALA A 132 1.08 -29.50 -39.41
CA ALA A 132 1.03 -28.06 -39.19
C ALA A 132 0.01 -27.72 -38.10
N ILE A 133 0.28 -26.67 -37.33
CA ILE A 133 -0.66 -26.12 -36.33
C ILE A 133 -1.31 -24.85 -36.87
N ILE A 134 -2.64 -24.89 -36.95
CA ILE A 134 -3.50 -23.75 -37.25
C ILE A 134 -3.98 -23.12 -35.94
N GLY A 135 -4.02 -21.79 -35.85
CA GLY A 135 -4.49 -21.11 -34.65
C GLY A 135 -4.85 -19.65 -34.86
N SER A 136 -5.73 -19.12 -34.00
CA SER A 136 -6.36 -17.79 -34.15
C SER A 136 -5.43 -16.58 -33.92
N GLY A 137 -4.14 -16.80 -33.67
CA GLY A 137 -3.19 -15.74 -33.32
C GLY A 137 -1.76 -16.25 -33.17
N PRO A 138 -0.75 -15.38 -33.35
CA PRO A 138 0.65 -15.78 -33.42
C PRO A 138 1.18 -16.28 -32.06
N ARG A 139 1.58 -17.54 -32.01
CA ARG A 139 2.41 -18.14 -30.94
C ARG A 139 3.59 -18.88 -31.57
N ILE A 140 4.68 -19.01 -30.83
CA ILE A 140 5.81 -19.86 -31.22
C ILE A 140 5.29 -21.30 -31.33
N GLY A 141 5.41 -21.91 -32.51
CA GLY A 141 4.84 -23.23 -32.81
C GLY A 141 3.46 -23.24 -33.49
N VAL A 142 2.95 -22.08 -33.93
CA VAL A 142 1.79 -22.01 -34.85
C VAL A 142 2.31 -21.72 -36.26
N ASP A 143 2.07 -22.63 -37.19
CA ASP A 143 2.50 -22.51 -38.59
C ASP A 143 1.56 -21.63 -39.41
N MET A 144 0.25 -21.73 -39.15
CA MET A 144 -0.81 -21.15 -39.95
C MET A 144 -1.71 -20.27 -39.07
N VAL A 145 -1.39 -18.97 -39.01
CA VAL A 145 -2.11 -17.99 -38.17
C VAL A 145 -3.37 -17.51 -38.89
N TRP A 146 -4.52 -18.03 -38.47
CA TRP A 146 -5.84 -17.76 -39.05
C TRP A 146 -6.70 -16.99 -38.03
N GLY A 147 -6.38 -15.71 -37.85
CA GLY A 147 -7.13 -14.80 -36.96
C GLY A 147 -8.42 -14.26 -37.60
N ALA A 148 -9.14 -13.43 -36.84
CA ALA A 148 -10.34 -12.75 -37.35
C ALA A 148 -10.03 -11.96 -38.65
N PRO A 149 -10.87 -12.03 -39.69
CA PRO A 149 -12.27 -12.48 -39.67
C PRO A 149 -12.52 -13.98 -39.90
N VAL A 150 -11.49 -14.85 -39.90
CA VAL A 150 -11.71 -16.30 -40.13
C VAL A 150 -12.64 -16.90 -39.06
N VAL A 151 -13.59 -17.71 -39.52
CA VAL A 151 -14.56 -18.45 -38.69
C VAL A 151 -14.40 -19.96 -38.86
N TYR A 152 -14.12 -20.43 -40.07
CA TYR A 152 -13.84 -21.83 -40.37
C TYR A 152 -12.82 -21.95 -41.51
N GLY A 153 -12.36 -23.17 -41.79
CA GLY A 153 -11.64 -23.45 -43.03
C GLY A 153 -11.85 -24.87 -43.55
N HIS A 154 -11.67 -25.03 -44.86
CA HIS A 154 -11.59 -26.34 -45.51
C HIS A 154 -10.12 -26.77 -45.52
N ILE A 155 -9.81 -27.92 -44.93
CA ILE A 155 -8.45 -28.32 -44.59
C ILE A 155 -8.08 -29.62 -45.28
N GLY A 156 -6.81 -29.77 -45.65
CA GLY A 156 -6.26 -31.02 -46.17
C GLY A 156 -4.79 -30.84 -46.57
N ILE A 157 -4.46 -31.23 -47.80
CA ILE A 157 -3.09 -31.20 -48.33
C ILE A 157 -3.02 -30.65 -49.75
N ASP A 158 -1.84 -30.13 -50.11
CA ASP A 158 -1.45 -29.93 -51.50
C ASP A 158 -0.37 -30.95 -51.88
N LEU A 159 -0.48 -31.54 -53.06
CA LEU A 159 0.64 -32.19 -53.75
C LEU A 159 1.25 -31.22 -54.75
N THR A 160 2.55 -30.93 -54.62
CA THR A 160 3.29 -29.93 -55.41
C THR A 160 4.46 -30.59 -56.15
N GLY A 161 5.09 -29.88 -57.08
CA GLY A 161 6.17 -30.43 -57.91
C GLY A 161 5.66 -31.23 -59.12
N PRO A 162 6.44 -32.21 -59.62
CA PRO A 162 6.16 -32.93 -60.87
C PRO A 162 4.79 -33.60 -60.95
N THR A 163 4.20 -33.64 -62.15
CA THR A 163 2.94 -34.35 -62.46
C THR A 163 3.19 -35.71 -63.11
N GLY A 164 2.15 -36.54 -63.18
CA GLY A 164 2.23 -37.91 -63.71
C GLY A 164 2.68 -38.97 -62.68
N GLY A 165 2.85 -38.59 -61.41
CA GLY A 165 3.13 -39.52 -60.32
C GLY A 165 1.85 -40.05 -59.66
N VAL A 166 1.84 -41.34 -59.32
CA VAL A 166 0.81 -41.97 -58.49
C VAL A 166 1.30 -42.03 -57.04
N VAL A 167 0.49 -41.54 -56.11
CA VAL A 167 0.75 -41.55 -54.67
C VAL A 167 -0.37 -42.23 -53.90
N ARG A 168 -0.06 -42.75 -52.72
CA ARG A 168 -1.04 -43.12 -51.69
C ARG A 168 -0.98 -42.14 -50.53
N ILE A 169 -2.14 -41.79 -49.98
CA ILE A 169 -2.35 -40.80 -48.93
C ILE A 169 -3.18 -41.46 -47.83
N ASP A 170 -2.65 -41.43 -46.61
CA ASP A 170 -3.31 -41.91 -45.39
C ASP A 170 -4.35 -40.90 -44.86
N ASP A 171 -5.33 -41.39 -44.10
CA ASP A 171 -6.43 -40.58 -43.55
C ASP A 171 -5.91 -39.31 -42.86
N ILE A 172 -6.31 -38.14 -43.37
CA ILE A 172 -5.89 -36.84 -42.86
C ILE A 172 -6.57 -36.61 -41.50
N ARG A 173 -5.77 -36.28 -40.48
CA ARG A 173 -6.24 -36.05 -39.12
C ARG A 173 -6.25 -34.57 -38.77
N ILE A 174 -7.26 -34.15 -38.03
CA ILE A 174 -7.35 -32.81 -37.43
C ILE A 174 -7.71 -33.01 -35.96
N GLU A 175 -6.85 -32.53 -35.06
CA GLU A 175 -6.90 -32.78 -33.63
C GLU A 175 -6.72 -31.49 -32.82
N ASP A 176 -7.37 -31.38 -31.66
CA ASP A 176 -7.15 -30.29 -30.70
C ASP A 176 -5.76 -30.41 -30.08
N ALA A 177 -4.89 -29.43 -30.36
CA ALA A 177 -3.53 -29.31 -29.87
C ALA A 177 -3.36 -28.06 -28.97
N THR A 178 -4.45 -27.57 -28.39
CA THR A 178 -4.47 -26.41 -27.48
C THR A 178 -3.66 -26.67 -26.20
N ASP A 179 -3.55 -27.94 -25.79
CA ASP A 179 -2.77 -28.41 -24.63
C ASP A 179 -1.29 -28.03 -24.70
N VAL A 180 -0.69 -28.12 -25.89
CA VAL A 180 0.69 -27.68 -26.19
C VAL A 180 0.93 -26.24 -25.74
N PHE A 181 -0.08 -25.38 -25.85
CA PHE A 181 0.02 -23.95 -25.56
C PHE A 181 -0.37 -23.57 -24.13
N HIS A 182 -1.03 -24.44 -23.34
CA HIS A 182 -1.60 -24.12 -22.02
C HIS A 182 -0.66 -23.31 -21.11
N ARG A 183 0.60 -23.77 -20.95
CA ARG A 183 1.61 -23.13 -20.09
C ARG A 183 2.11 -21.76 -20.59
N THR A 184 1.81 -21.41 -21.85
CA THR A 184 2.04 -20.09 -22.46
C THR A 184 0.78 -19.20 -22.47
N MET A 185 -0.38 -19.75 -22.08
CA MET A 185 -1.63 -19.01 -21.94
C MET A 185 -1.90 -18.56 -20.50
N MET A 186 -1.24 -19.19 -19.53
CA MET A 186 -1.31 -18.81 -18.11
C MET A 186 -0.51 -17.53 -17.83
N ASP A 187 -1.16 -16.59 -17.15
CA ASP A 187 -0.63 -15.30 -16.69
C ASP A 187 0.18 -15.41 -15.38
N TRP A 188 0.45 -16.63 -14.92
CA TRP A 188 1.17 -16.96 -13.70
C TRP A 188 2.26 -18.03 -13.89
N VAL A 189 3.08 -18.22 -12.84
CA VAL A 189 4.12 -19.25 -12.71
C VAL A 189 3.96 -19.93 -11.34
N ASP A 190 3.75 -21.25 -11.33
CA ASP A 190 3.58 -22.04 -10.10
C ASP A 190 4.95 -22.37 -9.47
N VAL A 191 5.12 -22.17 -8.17
CA VAL A 191 6.35 -22.55 -7.44
C VAL A 191 6.63 -24.06 -7.47
N ARG A 192 5.60 -24.91 -7.59
CA ARG A 192 5.73 -26.38 -7.70
C ARG A 192 6.44 -26.80 -8.98
N ASP A 193 6.28 -26.05 -10.08
CA ASP A 193 6.99 -26.27 -11.35
C ASP A 193 8.52 -26.16 -11.20
N TYR A 194 9.00 -25.56 -10.11
CA TYR A 194 10.40 -25.34 -9.77
C TYR A 194 10.87 -26.18 -8.57
N GLY A 195 10.05 -27.16 -8.15
CA GLY A 195 10.39 -28.13 -7.11
C GLY A 195 9.89 -27.80 -5.70
N ALA A 196 9.02 -26.79 -5.52
CA ALA A 196 8.45 -26.49 -4.21
C ALA A 196 7.48 -27.60 -3.77
N ALA A 197 7.78 -28.29 -2.65
CA ALA A 197 7.03 -29.48 -2.24
C ALA A 197 5.66 -29.18 -1.60
N GLY A 198 5.54 -28.12 -0.80
CA GLY A 198 4.30 -27.78 -0.08
C GLY A 198 3.97 -28.69 1.11
N ASP A 199 4.95 -29.44 1.62
CA ASP A 199 4.84 -30.46 2.69
C ASP A 199 5.07 -29.91 4.12
N GLY A 200 5.39 -28.62 4.26
CA GLY A 200 5.72 -27.96 5.52
C GLY A 200 7.11 -28.26 6.09
N VAL A 201 7.96 -29.04 5.40
CA VAL A 201 9.24 -29.54 5.92
C VAL A 201 10.39 -29.34 4.93
N THR A 202 10.18 -29.59 3.64
CA THR A 202 11.17 -29.41 2.57
C THR A 202 11.34 -27.93 2.27
N ASP A 203 12.58 -27.44 2.31
CA ASP A 203 12.91 -26.05 2.00
C ASP A 203 12.62 -25.70 0.53
N CYS A 204 11.64 -24.81 0.34
CA CYS A 204 11.15 -24.36 -0.96
C CYS A 204 11.79 -23.04 -1.42
N THR A 205 12.73 -22.47 -0.66
CA THR A 205 13.37 -21.16 -0.95
C THR A 205 13.93 -21.08 -2.37
N ALA A 206 14.70 -22.09 -2.78
CA ALA A 206 15.29 -22.15 -4.12
C ALA A 206 14.24 -22.19 -5.24
N ALA A 207 13.12 -22.91 -5.01
CA ALA A 207 12.01 -22.99 -5.96
C ALA A 207 11.25 -21.67 -6.08
N PHE A 208 11.02 -20.96 -4.97
CA PHE A 208 10.42 -19.63 -4.95
C PHE A 208 11.28 -18.61 -5.72
N LEU A 209 12.59 -18.62 -5.51
CA LEU A 209 13.53 -17.74 -6.23
C LEU A 209 13.58 -18.06 -7.74
N ALA A 210 13.56 -19.35 -8.11
CA ALA A 210 13.55 -19.77 -9.51
C ALA A 210 12.22 -19.43 -10.23
N ALA A 211 11.07 -19.62 -9.57
CA ALA A 211 9.77 -19.21 -10.08
C ALA A 211 9.68 -17.68 -10.25
N ASN A 212 10.18 -16.91 -9.29
CA ASN A 212 10.27 -15.45 -9.36
C ASN A 212 11.13 -14.97 -10.54
N ALA A 213 12.29 -15.60 -10.79
CA ALA A 213 13.13 -15.30 -11.95
C ALA A 213 12.42 -15.65 -13.29
N ALA A 214 11.65 -16.74 -13.34
CA ALA A 214 10.96 -17.20 -14.54
C ALA A 214 9.60 -16.53 -14.81
N ALA A 215 9.07 -15.75 -13.85
CA ALA A 215 7.81 -15.02 -13.99
C ALA A 215 7.81 -14.05 -15.17
N LEU A 216 8.88 -13.26 -15.34
CA LEU A 216 9.13 -12.38 -16.50
C LEU A 216 7.97 -11.44 -16.87
N GLY A 217 7.17 -11.01 -15.87
CA GLY A 217 5.99 -10.16 -16.04
C GLY A 217 4.70 -10.77 -15.51
N ARG A 218 4.63 -12.11 -15.51
CA ARG A 218 3.51 -12.91 -14.97
C ARG A 218 3.44 -12.85 -13.45
N GLY A 219 2.29 -13.22 -12.88
CA GLY A 219 2.17 -13.46 -11.43
C GLY A 219 2.93 -14.72 -10.99
N ILE A 220 3.06 -14.89 -9.68
CA ILE A 220 3.61 -16.10 -9.05
C ILE A 220 2.47 -16.77 -8.29
N LEU A 221 2.20 -18.04 -8.58
CA LEU A 221 1.20 -18.84 -7.89
C LEU A 221 1.90 -19.69 -6.82
N ILE A 222 1.38 -19.61 -5.60
CA ILE A 222 1.71 -20.52 -4.49
C ILE A 222 0.43 -21.35 -4.25
N PRO A 223 0.33 -22.58 -4.79
CA PRO A 223 -0.84 -23.43 -4.62
C PRO A 223 -1.08 -23.83 -3.16
N GLU A 224 -2.14 -24.58 -2.90
CA GLU A 224 -2.42 -25.24 -1.62
C GLU A 224 -1.17 -25.99 -1.07
N GLY A 225 -1.04 -26.06 0.25
CA GLY A 225 0.10 -26.66 0.95
C GLY A 225 0.76 -25.70 1.94
N ILE A 226 1.84 -26.14 2.57
CA ILE A 226 2.66 -25.33 3.49
C ILE A 226 4.09 -25.32 2.94
N TYR A 227 4.64 -24.16 2.65
CA TYR A 227 5.96 -24.03 2.03
C TYR A 227 6.97 -23.53 3.07
N ALA A 228 7.88 -24.40 3.50
CA ALA A 228 8.97 -24.01 4.38
C ALA A 228 10.01 -23.18 3.61
N LEU A 229 10.42 -22.05 4.17
CA LEU A 229 11.37 -21.11 3.60
C LEU A 229 12.44 -20.79 4.66
N SER A 230 13.71 -20.69 4.25
CA SER A 230 14.87 -20.60 5.15
C SER A 230 15.65 -19.29 5.05
N ASP A 231 15.47 -18.54 3.95
CA ASP A 231 16.22 -17.33 3.63
C ASP A 231 15.31 -16.13 3.31
N ASP A 232 15.90 -14.95 3.13
CA ASP A 232 15.19 -13.71 2.82
C ASP A 232 14.74 -13.71 1.35
N ILE A 233 13.44 -13.56 1.10
CA ILE A 233 12.84 -13.72 -0.23
C ILE A 233 12.16 -12.44 -0.67
N THR A 234 12.58 -11.91 -1.82
CA THR A 234 11.88 -10.82 -2.53
C THR A 234 11.18 -11.37 -3.75
N LEU A 235 9.86 -11.14 -3.85
CA LEU A 235 9.05 -11.48 -5.01
C LEU A 235 8.79 -10.21 -5.84
N GLU A 236 9.33 -10.19 -7.06
CA GLU A 236 9.33 -9.05 -8.01
C GLU A 236 7.99 -8.87 -8.72
N TYR A 237 7.13 -9.87 -8.63
CA TYR A 237 5.85 -9.99 -9.32
C TYR A 237 4.73 -10.29 -8.32
N ALA A 238 3.48 -10.12 -8.75
CA ALA A 238 2.33 -10.28 -7.85
C ALA A 238 2.19 -11.75 -7.41
N ALA A 239 2.24 -11.99 -6.10
CA ALA A 239 2.23 -13.33 -5.52
C ALA A 239 0.81 -13.70 -5.04
N ARG A 240 0.23 -14.74 -5.64
CA ARG A 240 -1.08 -15.29 -5.29
C ARG A 240 -0.89 -16.52 -4.38
N PHE A 241 -1.21 -16.34 -3.10
CA PHE A 241 -1.21 -17.40 -2.11
C PHE A 241 -2.56 -18.13 -2.08
N THR A 242 -2.52 -19.43 -2.31
CA THR A 242 -3.61 -20.40 -2.07
C THR A 242 -3.24 -21.34 -0.92
N GLY A 243 -1.95 -21.63 -0.74
CA GLY A 243 -1.35 -22.21 0.46
C GLY A 243 -0.46 -21.21 1.19
N THR A 244 0.05 -21.60 2.36
CA THR A 244 0.79 -20.72 3.28
C THR A 244 2.29 -21.00 3.30
N VAL A 245 3.07 -20.11 3.91
CA VAL A 245 4.52 -20.24 4.08
C VAL A 245 4.91 -20.28 5.55
N THR A 246 5.95 -21.05 5.88
CA THR A 246 6.62 -20.99 7.19
C THR A 246 8.03 -20.42 7.00
N LEU A 247 8.40 -19.46 7.85
CA LEU A 247 9.62 -18.65 7.69
C LEU A 247 10.19 -18.32 9.08
N PRO A 248 11.52 -18.38 9.33
CA PRO A 248 12.10 -17.94 10.59
C PRO A 248 11.73 -16.49 10.94
N SER A 249 11.66 -16.16 12.24
CA SER A 249 11.33 -14.79 12.69
C SER A 249 12.34 -13.73 12.23
N HIS A 250 13.62 -14.12 12.09
CA HIS A 250 14.70 -13.26 11.63
C HIS A 250 14.84 -13.18 10.08
N LYS A 251 13.88 -13.72 9.33
CA LYS A 251 13.84 -13.72 7.86
C LYS A 251 12.60 -13.03 7.34
N ALA A 252 12.74 -12.26 6.26
CA ALA A 252 11.68 -11.45 5.67
C ALA A 252 11.18 -12.02 4.33
N LEU A 253 9.86 -11.95 4.13
CA LEU A 253 9.21 -12.11 2.83
C LEU A 253 8.82 -10.71 2.33
N ILE A 254 9.31 -10.30 1.17
CA ILE A 254 9.07 -8.99 0.57
C ILE A 254 8.24 -9.16 -0.71
N LEU A 255 6.98 -8.73 -0.66
CA LEU A 255 6.06 -8.73 -1.81
C LEU A 255 6.11 -7.37 -2.52
N ARG A 256 6.78 -7.23 -3.67
CA ARG A 256 6.96 -5.90 -4.31
C ARG A 256 5.71 -5.35 -4.99
N ARG A 257 4.80 -6.18 -5.52
CA ARG A 257 3.61 -5.72 -6.29
C ARG A 257 2.29 -5.74 -5.54
N ASN A 258 2.18 -6.59 -4.52
CA ASN A 258 1.01 -6.72 -3.64
C ASN A 258 1.47 -6.59 -2.18
N PHE A 259 1.90 -5.38 -1.83
CA PHE A 259 2.45 -5.03 -0.53
C PHE A 259 1.35 -4.61 0.44
N ASP A 260 0.46 -5.55 0.74
CA ASP A 260 -0.80 -5.31 1.44
C ASP A 260 -1.14 -6.43 2.43
N LEU A 261 -1.84 -6.09 3.52
CA LEU A 261 -2.19 -7.05 4.56
C LEU A 261 -2.99 -8.26 4.05
N PRO A 262 -3.98 -8.13 3.13
CA PRO A 262 -4.64 -9.30 2.52
C PRO A 262 -3.65 -10.31 1.93
N SER A 263 -2.60 -9.84 1.24
CA SER A 263 -1.56 -10.70 0.65
C SER A 263 -0.66 -11.36 1.71
N TYR A 264 -0.26 -10.62 2.76
CA TYR A 264 0.52 -11.21 3.85
C TYR A 264 -0.31 -12.16 4.74
N ALA A 265 -1.59 -11.87 4.97
CA ALA A 265 -2.50 -12.76 5.69
C ALA A 265 -2.75 -14.05 4.90
N ALA A 266 -2.92 -13.97 3.57
CA ALA A 266 -3.00 -15.15 2.72
C ALA A 266 -1.68 -15.96 2.71
N ALA A 267 -0.52 -15.29 2.79
CA ALA A 267 0.78 -15.96 2.85
C ALA A 267 1.02 -16.68 4.19
N PHE A 268 0.62 -16.11 5.33
CA PHE A 268 0.94 -16.65 6.66
C PHE A 268 -0.23 -17.36 7.37
N GLY A 269 -1.46 -17.20 6.88
CA GLY A 269 -2.67 -17.88 7.36
C GLY A 269 -3.61 -17.02 8.21
N ASP A 270 -3.13 -15.93 8.81
CA ASP A 270 -3.91 -15.03 9.67
C ASP A 270 -3.43 -13.56 9.58
N GLU A 271 -4.29 -12.62 9.98
CA GLU A 271 -3.99 -11.18 9.95
C GLU A 271 -2.97 -10.69 10.99
N GLU A 272 -2.83 -11.33 12.15
CA GLU A 272 -1.90 -10.85 13.19
C GLU A 272 -0.45 -11.20 12.80
N THR A 273 -0.22 -12.45 12.36
CA THR A 273 1.04 -12.89 11.76
C THR A 273 1.30 -12.14 10.46
N GLY A 274 0.29 -12.02 9.59
CA GLY A 274 0.38 -11.26 8.33
C GLY A 274 0.79 -9.80 8.57
N PHE A 275 0.21 -9.14 9.58
CA PHE A 275 0.59 -7.79 9.97
C PHE A 275 2.04 -7.70 10.45
N ARG A 276 2.44 -8.59 11.38
CA ARG A 276 3.82 -8.63 11.92
C ARG A 276 4.85 -8.81 10.79
N ARG A 277 4.54 -9.63 9.77
CA ARG A 277 5.42 -9.88 8.61
C ARG A 277 5.41 -8.78 7.56
N GLY A 278 4.27 -8.16 7.28
CA GLY A 278 4.21 -6.97 6.42
C GLY A 278 4.96 -5.79 7.04
N PHE A 279 4.89 -5.64 8.37
CA PHE A 279 5.67 -4.65 9.11
C PHE A 279 7.18 -4.93 9.09
N GLN A 280 7.58 -6.20 9.21
CA GLN A 280 8.98 -6.61 9.01
C GLN A 280 9.50 -6.13 7.65
N ALA A 281 8.81 -6.49 6.57
CA ALA A 281 9.18 -6.13 5.20
C ALA A 281 9.19 -4.60 4.96
N LEU A 282 8.29 -3.84 5.59
CA LEU A 282 8.25 -2.37 5.53
C LEU A 282 9.59 -1.74 5.98
N LEU A 283 10.23 -2.30 7.00
CA LEU A 283 11.51 -1.83 7.54
C LEU A 283 12.72 -2.55 6.92
N SER A 284 12.53 -3.72 6.29
CA SER A 284 13.56 -4.45 5.51
C SER A 284 13.67 -4.01 4.05
N PHE A 285 13.43 -2.72 3.73
CA PHE A 285 13.57 -2.13 2.39
C PHE A 285 12.72 -2.78 1.27
N ALA A 286 11.43 -3.02 1.51
CA ALA A 286 10.47 -3.49 0.47
C ALA A 286 10.20 -2.53 -0.72
N ASP A 287 11.01 -1.49 -0.94
CA ASP A 287 10.78 -0.32 -1.84
C ASP A 287 9.48 0.48 -1.64
N HIS A 288 8.61 0.05 -0.72
CA HIS A 288 7.40 0.78 -0.31
C HIS A 288 7.66 1.75 0.84
N GLU A 289 6.99 2.91 0.79
CA GLU A 289 6.93 3.88 1.90
C GLU A 289 5.83 3.55 2.92
N SER A 290 4.79 2.83 2.48
CA SER A 290 3.59 2.51 3.25
C SER A 290 3.24 1.03 3.18
N PHE A 291 2.84 0.45 4.30
CA PHE A 291 2.11 -0.82 4.34
C PHE A 291 0.60 -0.53 4.38
N ASP A 292 -0.15 -1.10 3.45
CA ASP A 292 -1.61 -0.91 3.34
C ASP A 292 -2.34 -2.09 4.01
N LEU A 293 -3.18 -1.81 5.00
CA LEU A 293 -3.94 -2.85 5.69
C LEU A 293 -5.20 -3.28 4.89
N GLY A 294 -5.47 -2.67 3.73
CA GLY A 294 -6.48 -3.14 2.77
C GLY A 294 -7.92 -3.09 3.30
N GLY A 295 -8.20 -2.24 4.29
CA GLY A 295 -9.48 -2.19 5.00
C GLY A 295 -9.75 -3.39 5.91
N ARG A 296 -8.77 -4.27 6.16
CA ARG A 296 -8.93 -5.44 7.04
C ARG A 296 -9.04 -5.01 8.50
N ARG A 297 -9.74 -5.86 9.27
CA ARG A 297 -9.66 -5.91 10.73
C ARG A 297 -8.64 -6.97 11.11
N ILE A 298 -7.66 -6.60 11.93
CA ILE A 298 -6.73 -7.51 12.60
C ILE A 298 -7.35 -7.83 13.96
N GLU A 299 -7.56 -9.11 14.26
CA GLU A 299 -7.86 -9.55 15.62
C GLU A 299 -6.55 -9.63 16.41
N VAL A 300 -6.36 -8.73 17.38
CA VAL A 300 -5.13 -8.64 18.17
C VAL A 300 -5.34 -9.35 19.51
N THR A 301 -4.60 -10.44 19.72
CA THR A 301 -4.77 -11.35 20.87
C THR A 301 -3.91 -10.97 22.08
N GLY A 302 -2.85 -10.19 21.86
CA GLY A 302 -1.97 -9.64 22.88
C GLY A 302 -1.08 -8.52 22.29
N PRO A 303 -0.26 -7.84 23.11
CA PRO A 303 0.58 -6.75 22.64
C PRO A 303 1.45 -7.09 21.42
N ILE A 304 1.52 -6.14 20.48
CA ILE A 304 2.45 -6.22 19.36
C ILE A 304 3.71 -5.45 19.72
N ASP A 305 4.76 -6.16 20.19
CA ASP A 305 6.11 -5.63 20.18
C ASP A 305 6.54 -5.37 18.73
N MET A 306 6.64 -4.10 18.40
CA MET A 306 6.92 -3.64 17.05
C MET A 306 8.41 -3.82 16.68
N ALA A 307 9.34 -3.76 17.64
CA ALA A 307 10.76 -3.99 17.36
C ALA A 307 11.06 -5.47 17.11
N ALA A 308 10.44 -6.35 17.90
CA ALA A 308 10.49 -7.79 17.67
C ALA A 308 9.84 -8.18 16.33
N ALA A 309 8.74 -7.53 15.94
CA ALA A 309 8.14 -7.72 14.61
C ALA A 309 9.03 -7.17 13.47
N ALA A 310 9.74 -6.07 13.70
CA ALA A 310 10.66 -5.48 12.72
C ALA A 310 11.99 -6.23 12.55
N GLY A 311 12.39 -7.03 13.54
CA GLY A 311 13.72 -7.66 13.61
C GLY A 311 14.88 -6.67 13.85
N GLN A 312 14.58 -5.43 14.24
CA GLN A 312 15.55 -4.35 14.44
C GLN A 312 15.04 -3.31 15.44
N ASP A 313 15.94 -2.66 16.17
CA ASP A 313 15.62 -1.71 17.26
C ASP A 313 15.75 -0.23 16.86
N THR A 314 16.25 0.07 15.66
CA THR A 314 16.64 1.41 15.24
C THR A 314 16.14 1.70 13.82
N PHE A 315 15.25 2.67 13.65
CA PHE A 315 14.78 3.06 12.30
C PHE A 315 14.44 4.55 12.20
N GLU A 316 14.98 5.26 11.20
CA GLU A 316 14.87 6.72 11.12
C GLU A 316 14.42 7.30 9.77
N ILE A 317 14.02 6.42 8.84
CA ILE A 317 13.50 6.77 7.51
C ILE A 317 11.97 6.82 7.59
N ARG A 318 11.32 7.72 6.85
CA ARG A 318 9.85 7.84 6.89
C ARG A 318 9.18 6.54 6.42
N ARG A 319 8.21 6.05 7.22
CA ARG A 319 7.36 4.88 6.94
C ARG A 319 5.94 5.08 7.46
N VAL A 320 4.99 4.35 6.86
CA VAL A 320 3.55 4.47 7.13
C VAL A 320 2.90 3.10 7.29
N ILE A 321 1.94 2.97 8.21
CA ILE A 321 0.87 1.95 8.15
C ILE A 321 -0.46 2.67 7.92
N ARG A 322 -1.32 2.15 7.05
CA ARG A 322 -2.62 2.78 6.76
C ARG A 322 -3.81 1.86 6.52
N ASN A 323 -5.02 2.42 6.57
CA ASN A 323 -6.25 1.84 5.99
C ASN A 323 -6.66 0.49 6.60
N GLY A 324 -6.99 0.45 7.89
CA GLY A 324 -7.44 -0.77 8.58
C GLY A 324 -7.78 -0.60 10.06
N GLN A 325 -8.18 -1.68 10.72
CA GLN A 325 -8.59 -1.67 12.13
C GLN A 325 -7.80 -2.72 12.95
N PHE A 326 -7.26 -2.33 14.10
CA PHE A 326 -6.79 -3.25 15.12
C PHE A 326 -7.93 -3.44 16.14
N ASN A 327 -8.59 -4.60 16.14
CA ASN A 327 -9.61 -4.93 17.13
C ASN A 327 -8.99 -5.84 18.20
N VAL A 328 -9.09 -5.43 19.46
CA VAL A 328 -8.55 -6.23 20.57
C VAL A 328 -9.47 -7.38 20.94
N VAL A 329 -8.90 -8.58 21.05
CA VAL A 329 -9.56 -9.77 21.61
C VAL A 329 -9.25 -9.85 23.11
N PRO A 330 -10.25 -9.78 24.01
CA PRO A 330 -10.02 -9.88 25.46
C PRO A 330 -9.38 -11.21 25.89
N GLY A 331 -8.43 -11.13 26.82
CA GLY A 331 -7.66 -12.28 27.31
C GLY A 331 -6.55 -11.85 28.29
N PRO A 332 -5.90 -12.79 28.98
CA PRO A 332 -4.93 -12.50 30.04
C PRO A 332 -3.63 -11.84 29.54
N ALA A 333 -3.37 -11.84 28.23
CA ALA A 333 -2.24 -11.11 27.62
C ALA A 333 -2.34 -9.58 27.80
N TRP A 334 -3.53 -9.07 28.15
CA TRP A 334 -3.78 -7.64 28.41
C TRP A 334 -3.65 -7.24 29.89
N ASP A 335 -3.36 -8.19 30.78
CA ASP A 335 -3.18 -7.87 32.20
C ASP A 335 -1.89 -7.08 32.46
N SER A 336 -2.05 -6.02 33.25
CA SER A 336 -0.97 -5.06 33.51
C SER A 336 -0.01 -5.61 34.57
N GLY A 337 1.29 -5.62 34.26
CA GLY A 337 2.31 -5.95 35.24
C GLY A 337 2.31 -4.91 36.36
N THR A 338 2.44 -5.32 37.63
CA THR A 338 2.59 -4.36 38.75
C THR A 338 3.61 -4.87 39.75
N VAL A 339 4.60 -4.03 40.06
CA VAL A 339 5.72 -4.32 40.96
C VAL A 339 5.88 -3.15 41.93
N THR A 340 6.04 -3.43 43.22
CA THR A 340 6.45 -2.44 44.21
C THR A 340 7.92 -2.64 44.55
N SER A 341 8.70 -1.56 44.61
CA SER A 341 10.11 -1.63 45.01
C SER A 341 10.53 -0.42 45.84
N GLN A 342 11.37 -0.65 46.85
CA GLN A 342 12.07 0.41 47.54
C GLN A 342 13.20 0.94 46.63
N ALA A 343 13.34 2.27 46.59
CA ALA A 343 14.44 2.95 45.92
C ALA A 343 14.81 4.24 46.66
N SER A 344 15.90 4.87 46.24
CA SER A 344 16.36 6.18 46.68
C SER A 344 16.32 7.19 45.54
N TYR A 345 15.98 8.43 45.86
CA TYR A 345 15.92 9.56 44.92
C TYR A 345 16.81 10.70 45.40
N ASP A 346 17.47 11.37 44.46
CA ASP A 346 18.28 12.56 44.70
C ASP A 346 17.89 13.63 43.66
N ALA A 347 17.48 14.81 44.14
CA ALA A 347 17.14 15.94 43.27
C ALA A 347 18.35 16.45 42.47
N ALA A 348 19.58 16.16 42.90
CA ALA A 348 20.80 16.43 42.12
C ALA A 348 21.05 15.40 40.99
N GLN A 349 20.31 14.29 40.95
CA GLN A 349 20.29 13.30 39.86
C GLN A 349 18.84 13.02 39.42
N PRO A 350 18.09 14.03 38.99
CA PRO A 350 16.62 14.03 39.01
C PRO A 350 15.94 13.00 38.09
N HIS A 351 16.66 12.46 37.11
CA HIS A 351 16.14 11.40 36.22
C HIS A 351 16.49 9.98 36.69
N THR A 352 17.04 9.79 37.89
CA THR A 352 17.57 8.48 38.33
C THR A 352 17.03 8.07 39.70
N LEU A 353 16.35 6.93 39.76
CA LEU A 353 16.20 6.18 41.01
C LEU A 353 17.41 5.26 41.19
N THR A 354 17.95 5.23 42.41
CA THR A 354 19.13 4.45 42.80
C THR A 354 18.79 3.47 43.94
N ALA A 355 19.67 2.51 44.20
CA ALA A 355 19.45 1.45 45.22
C ALA A 355 18.08 0.74 45.06
N VAL A 356 17.61 0.61 43.82
CA VAL A 356 16.31 0.04 43.48
C VAL A 356 16.35 -1.46 43.71
N ALA A 357 15.50 -1.99 44.60
CA ALA A 357 15.42 -3.43 44.81
C ALA A 357 14.82 -4.13 43.58
N ASN A 358 15.31 -5.33 43.25
CA ASN A 358 14.72 -6.22 42.24
C ASN A 358 14.45 -5.59 40.85
N VAL A 359 15.35 -4.72 40.35
CA VAL A 359 15.22 -4.02 39.05
C VAL A 359 14.83 -4.95 37.89
N ALA A 360 15.31 -6.20 37.90
CA ALA A 360 15.01 -7.19 36.87
C ALA A 360 13.51 -7.51 36.68
N ASN A 361 12.66 -7.16 37.65
CA ASN A 361 11.20 -7.32 37.57
C ASN A 361 10.47 -6.05 37.08
N ILE A 362 11.16 -4.92 36.93
CA ILE A 362 10.56 -3.63 36.55
C ILE A 362 10.61 -3.49 35.03
N GLU A 363 9.46 -3.50 34.36
CA GLU A 363 9.38 -3.39 32.91
C GLU A 363 9.60 -1.95 32.42
N VAL A 364 10.39 -1.75 31.36
CA VAL A 364 10.50 -0.46 30.65
C VAL A 364 9.14 -0.06 30.09
N GLY A 365 8.77 1.21 30.20
CA GLY A 365 7.43 1.71 29.90
C GLY A 365 6.41 1.55 31.04
N SER A 366 6.82 1.12 32.25
CA SER A 366 5.96 1.13 33.43
C SER A 366 5.67 2.56 33.92
N LEU A 367 4.41 2.87 34.24
CA LEU A 367 4.03 4.08 34.97
C LEU A 367 4.59 3.99 36.40
N VAL A 368 5.24 5.04 36.87
CA VAL A 368 5.75 5.17 38.25
C VAL A 368 4.74 5.96 39.08
N THR A 369 4.46 5.50 40.30
CA THR A 369 3.63 6.22 41.27
C THR A 369 4.21 6.12 42.69
N GLY A 370 4.02 7.18 43.47
CA GLY A 370 4.49 7.33 44.85
C GLY A 370 4.42 8.79 45.32
N PRO A 371 4.66 9.07 46.61
CA PRO A 371 4.77 10.45 47.12
C PRO A 371 5.80 11.28 46.33
N GLY A 372 5.41 12.48 45.90
CA GLY A 372 6.25 13.37 45.08
C GLY A 372 6.41 12.97 43.61
N VAL A 373 5.76 11.90 43.14
CA VAL A 373 5.75 11.53 41.72
C VAL A 373 4.63 12.30 41.00
N GLY A 374 5.01 13.18 40.06
CA GLY A 374 4.08 13.89 39.19
C GLY A 374 3.31 12.95 38.25
N ARG A 375 2.31 13.47 37.52
CA ARG A 375 1.50 12.63 36.62
C ARG A 375 2.33 12.12 35.44
N GLU A 376 2.02 10.90 35.00
CA GLU A 376 2.62 10.31 33.80
C GLU A 376 4.16 10.27 33.82
N VAL A 377 4.79 10.01 34.97
CA VAL A 377 6.21 9.66 35.05
C VAL A 377 6.36 8.16 34.76
N TYR A 378 7.28 7.79 33.86
CA TYR A 378 7.48 6.41 33.42
C TYR A 378 8.92 5.94 33.60
N VAL A 379 9.12 4.63 33.63
CA VAL A 379 10.43 3.97 33.46
C VAL A 379 10.88 4.12 32.02
N ALA A 380 11.89 4.95 31.79
CA ALA A 380 12.51 5.17 30.48
C ALA A 380 13.61 4.14 30.18
N ALA A 381 14.32 3.66 31.21
CA ALA A 381 15.32 2.59 31.10
C ALA A 381 15.59 1.94 32.48
N THR A 382 16.24 0.77 32.47
CA THR A 382 16.60 -0.01 33.66
C THR A 382 18.04 -0.48 33.60
N ASN A 383 18.78 -0.41 34.71
CA ASN A 383 20.11 -1.03 34.81
C ASN A 383 20.17 -1.96 36.03
N VAL A 384 20.03 -3.26 35.76
CA VAL A 384 20.02 -4.32 36.79
C VAL A 384 21.36 -4.41 37.51
N GLY A 385 22.49 -4.24 36.79
CA GLY A 385 23.84 -4.34 37.38
C GLY A 385 24.21 -3.16 38.28
N ALA A 386 23.64 -1.98 38.03
CA ALA A 386 23.83 -0.78 38.86
C ALA A 386 22.76 -0.61 39.96
N GLY A 387 21.66 -1.38 39.90
CA GLY A 387 20.52 -1.19 40.79
C GLY A 387 19.79 0.16 40.56
N THR A 388 19.66 0.59 39.31
CA THR A 388 19.06 1.89 38.96
C THR A 388 17.93 1.80 37.94
N VAL A 389 17.05 2.81 37.97
CA VAL A 389 15.95 3.03 37.03
C VAL A 389 16.02 4.48 36.54
N THR A 390 15.97 4.67 35.23
CA THR A 390 15.90 6.00 34.60
C THR A 390 14.44 6.42 34.45
N LEU A 391 14.11 7.62 34.92
CA LEU A 391 12.78 8.21 34.90
C LEU A 391 12.58 9.11 33.68
N SER A 392 11.38 9.06 33.10
CA SER A 392 11.00 9.91 31.96
C SER A 392 10.97 11.41 32.30
N GLN A 393 10.85 11.77 33.58
CA GLN A 393 10.81 13.14 34.12
C GLN A 393 11.29 13.16 35.60
N PRO A 394 11.69 14.34 36.14
CA PRO A 394 11.98 14.51 37.56
C PRO A 394 10.80 14.27 38.51
N LEU A 395 11.11 14.14 39.79
CA LEU A 395 10.13 14.04 40.88
C LEU A 395 10.13 15.32 41.75
N HIS A 396 8.93 15.82 42.03
CA HIS A 396 8.69 17.01 42.84
C HIS A 396 8.68 16.67 44.33
N ALA A 397 9.65 17.17 45.09
CA ALA A 397 9.75 17.03 46.55
C ALA A 397 9.59 15.57 47.07
N ALA A 398 10.06 14.59 46.30
CA ALA A 398 9.98 13.18 46.67
C ALA A 398 10.94 12.83 47.83
N PRO A 399 10.53 11.98 48.80
CA PRO A 399 11.41 11.48 49.85
C PRO A 399 12.68 10.81 49.31
N ALA A 400 13.81 11.06 49.99
CA ALA A 400 15.13 10.54 49.61
C ALA A 400 15.21 9.00 49.53
N SER A 401 14.34 8.28 50.25
CA SER A 401 14.04 6.86 49.97
C SER A 401 12.58 6.55 50.32
N GLN A 402 11.94 5.74 49.47
CA GLN A 402 10.55 5.28 49.64
C GLN A 402 10.26 4.05 48.77
N THR A 403 9.08 3.45 48.96
CA THR A 403 8.54 2.42 48.07
C THR A 403 7.77 3.08 46.93
N TYR A 404 8.18 2.78 45.69
CA TYR A 404 7.49 3.16 44.47
C TYR A 404 6.66 1.99 43.94
N THR A 405 5.56 2.29 43.25
CA THR A 405 4.79 1.31 42.47
C THR A 405 5.01 1.54 40.99
N PHE A 406 5.33 0.47 40.28
CA PHE A 406 5.60 0.42 38.84
C PHE A 406 4.50 -0.41 38.17
N THR A 407 3.74 0.19 37.24
CA THR A 407 2.62 -0.49 36.56
C THR A 407 2.80 -0.46 35.04
N ARG A 408 2.98 -1.63 34.43
CA ARG A 408 3.12 -1.80 32.99
C ARG A 408 1.78 -2.10 32.34
N PHE A 409 1.16 -1.05 31.79
CA PHE A 409 0.01 -1.21 30.89
C PHE A 409 0.41 -2.01 29.63
N ARG A 410 -0.56 -2.74 29.07
CA ARG A 410 -0.41 -3.53 27.84
C ARG A 410 -1.00 -2.74 26.66
N TYR A 411 -0.21 -2.57 25.60
CA TYR A 411 -0.53 -1.71 24.45
C TYR A 411 -0.77 -2.53 23.19
N VAL A 412 -1.69 -2.12 22.33
CA VAL A 412 -1.94 -2.77 21.03
C VAL A 412 -0.69 -2.66 20.16
N LEU A 413 -0.11 -1.47 20.04
CA LEU A 413 1.16 -1.23 19.34
C LEU A 413 2.20 -0.75 20.35
N ASP A 414 3.18 -1.61 20.65
CA ASP A 414 4.22 -1.34 21.63
C ASP A 414 5.58 -1.15 20.93
N PHE A 415 6.02 0.11 20.84
CA PHE A 415 7.30 0.48 20.24
C PHE A 415 8.43 0.60 21.29
N SER A 416 8.23 0.20 22.55
CA SER A 416 9.27 0.33 23.59
C SER A 416 10.48 -0.58 23.40
N GLY A 417 10.37 -1.61 22.56
CA GLY A 417 11.50 -2.45 22.13
C GLY A 417 12.47 -1.77 21.15
N PHE A 418 12.10 -0.62 20.55
CA PHE A 418 13.04 0.18 19.77
C PHE A 418 13.98 0.95 20.70
N SER A 419 15.27 1.04 20.38
CA SER A 419 16.15 2.03 20.99
C SER A 419 15.88 3.43 20.41
N LYS A 420 15.53 3.53 19.12
CA LYS A 420 15.11 4.78 18.47
C LYS A 420 14.20 4.56 17.25
N LEU A 421 13.05 5.23 17.19
CA LEU A 421 12.15 5.23 16.03
C LEU A 421 11.76 6.65 15.62
N SER A 422 12.13 7.05 14.40
CA SER A 422 11.87 8.40 13.88
C SER A 422 11.05 8.38 12.58
N LYS A 423 10.23 9.42 12.38
CA LYS A 423 9.46 9.72 11.14
C LYS A 423 8.40 8.68 10.79
N PHE A 424 7.85 7.99 11.80
CA PHE A 424 6.83 6.95 11.62
C PHE A 424 5.40 7.52 11.58
N THR A 425 4.53 7.00 10.71
CA THR A 425 3.15 7.48 10.54
C THR A 425 2.11 6.35 10.64
N LEU A 426 1.03 6.61 11.36
CA LEU A 426 -0.22 5.85 11.33
C LEU A 426 -1.32 6.76 10.73
N THR A 427 -2.04 6.27 9.73
CA THR A 427 -3.07 7.06 9.04
C THR A 427 -4.27 6.24 8.60
N ASP A 428 -5.47 6.79 8.67
CA ASP A 428 -6.69 6.09 8.23
C ASP A 428 -6.87 4.74 8.95
N VAL A 429 -6.53 4.66 10.24
CA VAL A 429 -6.65 3.45 11.07
C VAL A 429 -7.53 3.65 12.30
N GLU A 430 -8.16 2.59 12.78
CA GLU A 430 -8.74 2.53 14.13
C GLU A 430 -7.97 1.55 15.01
N ILE A 431 -7.63 1.98 16.23
CA ILE A 431 -7.16 1.12 17.32
C ILE A 431 -8.32 0.97 18.31
N HIS A 432 -9.00 -0.17 18.26
CA HIS A 432 -10.22 -0.45 19.02
C HIS A 432 -9.90 -1.35 20.23
N CYS A 433 -9.59 -0.71 21.36
CA CYS A 433 -9.00 -1.34 22.53
C CYS A 433 -9.98 -2.09 23.46
N GLN A 434 -11.28 -2.12 23.13
CA GLN A 434 -12.37 -2.82 23.83
C GLN A 434 -12.49 -2.59 25.35
N GLY A 435 -11.88 -1.53 25.92
CA GLY A 435 -11.82 -1.29 27.36
C GLY A 435 -10.84 -2.20 28.12
N VAL A 436 -10.06 -3.03 27.41
CA VAL A 436 -9.13 -4.01 28.03
C VAL A 436 -7.66 -3.68 27.81
N ALA A 437 -7.31 -2.98 26.72
CA ALA A 437 -5.94 -2.60 26.36
C ALA A 437 -5.72 -1.07 26.35
N SER A 438 -4.46 -0.65 26.35
CA SER A 438 -4.05 0.71 25.96
C SER A 438 -3.68 0.74 24.46
N GLY A 439 -3.68 1.93 23.84
CA GLY A 439 -3.51 2.07 22.38
C GLY A 439 -2.06 1.89 21.91
N ILE A 440 -1.27 2.97 21.96
CA ILE A 440 0.11 3.03 21.47
C ILE A 440 1.08 3.37 22.61
N LEU A 441 2.18 2.64 22.73
CA LEU A 441 3.36 3.07 23.49
C LEU A 441 4.46 3.46 22.51
N LEU A 442 4.84 4.73 22.48
CA LEU A 442 5.91 5.28 21.65
C LEU A 442 7.29 4.77 22.11
N ALA A 443 8.24 4.76 21.19
CA ALA A 443 9.64 4.44 21.45
C ALA A 443 10.28 5.36 22.52
N PRO A 444 11.29 4.90 23.28
CA PRO A 444 11.99 5.70 24.29
C PRO A 444 12.74 6.90 23.68
N SER A 445 13.13 6.84 22.41
CA SER A 445 13.79 7.92 21.67
C SER A 445 13.32 7.96 20.21
N GLY A 446 13.42 9.11 19.56
CA GLY A 446 12.89 9.34 18.22
C GLY A 446 12.42 10.77 17.98
N GLU A 447 11.91 11.03 16.78
CA GLU A 447 11.30 12.31 16.38
C GLU A 447 10.16 12.07 15.36
N THR A 448 9.19 12.98 15.28
CA THR A 448 8.16 13.01 14.20
C THR A 448 7.36 11.70 14.10
N PHE A 449 6.88 11.16 15.23
CA PHE A 449 5.79 10.18 15.20
C PHE A 449 4.48 10.90 14.86
N HIS A 450 3.68 10.36 13.94
CA HIS A 450 2.49 11.03 13.41
C HIS A 450 1.29 10.06 13.41
N LEU A 451 0.27 10.34 14.24
CA LEU A 451 -1.03 9.68 14.14
C LEU A 451 -2.02 10.67 13.52
N LYS A 452 -2.59 10.35 12.37
CA LYS A 452 -3.52 11.25 11.67
C LYS A 452 -4.74 10.56 11.09
N ASP A 453 -5.84 11.30 10.93
CA ASP A 453 -7.04 10.82 10.23
C ASP A 453 -7.53 9.46 10.80
N SER A 454 -7.34 9.26 12.12
CA SER A 454 -7.36 7.93 12.79
C SER A 454 -8.12 7.96 14.12
N PHE A 455 -8.54 6.78 14.57
CA PHE A 455 -9.37 6.58 15.77
C PHE A 455 -8.60 5.80 16.85
N VAL A 456 -8.76 6.22 18.11
CA VAL A 456 -8.31 5.48 19.30
C VAL A 456 -9.51 5.32 20.22
N THR A 457 -10.11 4.13 20.15
CA THR A 457 -11.45 3.85 20.69
C THR A 457 -11.35 2.92 21.89
N LYS A 458 -12.01 3.31 22.99
CA LYS A 458 -12.12 2.53 24.23
C LYS A 458 -10.77 2.07 24.83
N PRO A 459 -9.71 2.90 24.94
CA PRO A 459 -8.53 2.52 25.72
C PRO A 459 -8.92 2.37 27.20
N ARG A 460 -8.38 1.33 27.85
CA ARG A 460 -8.49 1.06 29.28
C ARG A 460 -7.80 2.15 30.09
N ASP A 461 -6.50 2.32 29.87
CA ASP A 461 -5.65 3.22 30.65
C ASP A 461 -5.14 4.39 29.82
N ARG A 462 -4.54 4.13 28.64
CA ARG A 462 -3.86 5.16 27.83
C ARG A 462 -4.16 5.05 26.33
N GLY A 463 -4.35 6.19 25.67
CA GLY A 463 -4.48 6.28 24.21
C GLY A 463 -3.12 6.22 23.50
N VAL A 464 -2.29 7.27 23.65
CA VAL A 464 -0.90 7.33 23.16
C VAL A 464 0.04 7.73 24.28
N THR A 465 0.93 6.83 24.67
CA THR A 465 1.90 7.05 25.76
C THR A 465 3.30 7.30 25.21
N SER A 466 3.98 8.32 25.73
CA SER A 466 5.43 8.45 25.68
C SER A 466 6.04 8.17 27.05
N HIS A 467 7.03 7.27 27.09
CA HIS A 467 7.78 6.89 28.27
C HIS A 467 9.24 7.41 28.27
N GLY A 468 9.61 8.15 27.22
CA GLY A 468 10.93 8.73 26.99
C GLY A 468 10.81 9.95 26.07
N THR A 469 11.86 10.28 25.31
CA THR A 469 11.88 11.46 24.43
C THR A 469 11.33 11.23 23.01
N GLY A 470 10.95 10.00 22.64
CA GLY A 470 10.41 9.66 21.31
C GLY A 470 9.08 10.32 20.91
N CYS A 471 8.56 11.25 21.71
CA CYS A 471 7.47 12.17 21.35
C CYS A 471 7.95 13.57 20.91
N GLN A 472 9.26 13.78 20.71
CA GLN A 472 9.78 15.00 20.09
C GLN A 472 9.13 15.20 18.71
N ASP A 473 8.54 16.36 18.46
CA ASP A 473 7.72 16.61 17.26
C ASP A 473 6.56 15.59 17.06
N LEU A 474 5.96 15.06 18.14
CA LEU A 474 4.74 14.23 18.04
C LEU A 474 3.62 15.00 17.32
N GLN A 475 3.00 14.41 16.31
CA GLN A 475 1.90 15.02 15.55
C GLN A 475 0.62 14.17 15.67
N ILE A 476 -0.46 14.77 16.16
CA ILE A 476 -1.79 14.16 16.31
C ILE A 476 -2.81 15.02 15.55
N ASP A 477 -3.38 14.49 14.48
CA ASP A 477 -3.97 15.31 13.41
C ASP A 477 -5.33 14.77 12.91
N ARG A 478 -6.42 15.52 13.11
CA ARG A 478 -7.79 15.10 12.71
C ARG A 478 -8.20 13.73 13.27
N CYS A 479 -7.72 13.42 14.48
CA CYS A 479 -7.93 12.14 15.14
C CYS A 479 -9.15 12.14 16.09
N HIS A 480 -9.71 10.96 16.33
CA HIS A 480 -10.86 10.76 17.21
C HIS A 480 -10.49 9.83 18.37
N PHE A 481 -10.37 10.40 19.57
CA PHE A 481 -10.13 9.68 20.81
C PHE A 481 -11.42 9.58 21.62
N THR A 482 -11.79 8.37 22.03
CA THR A 482 -13.00 8.11 22.84
C THR A 482 -12.67 7.13 23.96
N SER A 483 -12.78 7.55 25.22
CA SER A 483 -12.54 6.66 26.38
C SER A 483 -13.57 5.53 26.46
N ASP A 484 -13.27 4.45 27.17
CA ASP A 484 -14.31 3.47 27.53
C ASP A 484 -15.25 3.99 28.64
N GLU A 485 -14.73 4.92 29.46
CA GLU A 485 -15.31 5.49 30.68
C GLU A 485 -16.48 6.47 30.45
N GLN A 486 -17.27 6.28 29.38
CA GLN A 486 -18.32 7.19 28.93
C GLN A 486 -19.42 7.44 29.97
N ALA A 487 -19.73 6.44 30.80
CA ALA A 487 -20.73 6.53 31.88
C ALA A 487 -20.14 6.86 33.26
N VAL A 488 -18.80 6.93 33.39
CA VAL A 488 -18.11 7.17 34.66
C VAL A 488 -18.11 8.67 34.99
N ALA A 489 -18.21 9.01 36.28
CA ALA A 489 -18.08 10.37 36.80
C ALA A 489 -16.68 10.95 36.51
N ALA A 490 -16.58 12.24 36.19
CA ALA A 490 -15.36 12.83 35.61
C ALA A 490 -14.12 12.78 36.53
N ASP A 491 -14.33 12.74 37.85
CA ASP A 491 -13.31 12.61 38.90
C ASP A 491 -12.88 11.17 39.18
N ALA A 492 -13.75 10.18 38.90
CA ALA A 492 -13.46 8.76 39.04
C ALA A 492 -12.73 8.14 37.82
N ARG A 493 -12.52 8.92 36.74
CA ARG A 493 -11.90 8.45 35.50
C ARG A 493 -10.37 8.33 35.59
N ILE A 494 -9.85 7.17 35.21
CA ILE A 494 -8.41 6.88 35.18
C ILE A 494 -7.76 7.11 33.82
N SER A 495 -8.53 7.07 32.72
CA SER A 495 -7.97 7.07 31.37
C SER A 495 -7.37 8.42 30.97
N ARG A 496 -6.27 8.37 30.19
CA ARG A 496 -5.64 9.54 29.57
C ARG A 496 -5.57 9.35 28.06
N ALA A 497 -5.88 10.38 27.28
CA ALA A 497 -5.84 10.25 25.82
C ALA A 497 -4.39 10.26 25.30
N LEU A 498 -3.54 11.16 25.82
CA LEU A 498 -2.11 11.16 25.53
C LEU A 498 -1.24 11.84 26.60
N ASN A 499 0.06 11.59 26.58
CA ASN A 499 1.06 12.39 27.30
C ASN A 499 2.27 12.76 26.39
N VAL A 500 3.01 13.79 26.78
CA VAL A 500 4.22 14.29 26.09
C VAL A 500 5.33 14.55 27.11
N LYS A 501 6.58 14.35 26.67
CA LYS A 501 7.81 14.35 27.47
C LYS A 501 8.99 15.11 26.82
N ALA A 502 8.81 15.55 25.58
CA ALA A 502 9.79 16.25 24.76
C ALA A 502 9.10 17.39 23.99
N ASN A 503 9.85 18.17 23.22
CA ASN A 503 9.37 19.45 22.72
C ASN A 503 8.49 19.33 21.46
N ASP A 504 7.88 20.47 21.12
CA ASP A 504 7.33 20.77 19.80
C ASP A 504 6.12 19.92 19.35
N ALA A 505 5.45 19.17 20.24
CA ALA A 505 4.26 18.40 19.85
C ALA A 505 3.13 19.27 19.22
N LYS A 506 2.54 18.78 18.12
CA LYS A 506 1.40 19.37 17.40
C LYS A 506 0.14 18.52 17.62
N LEU A 507 -0.85 19.09 18.29
CA LEU A 507 -2.16 18.47 18.52
C LEU A 507 -3.20 19.32 17.76
N ARG A 508 -3.71 18.80 16.63
CA ARG A 508 -4.46 19.57 15.63
C ARG A 508 -5.78 18.93 15.25
N ASP A 509 -6.82 19.75 15.15
CA ASP A 509 -8.14 19.43 14.56
C ASP A 509 -8.80 18.15 15.11
N SER A 510 -8.39 17.69 16.30
CA SER A 510 -8.72 16.37 16.84
C SER A 510 -9.80 16.44 17.92
N ARG A 511 -10.56 15.35 18.09
CA ARG A 511 -11.67 15.24 19.04
C ARG A 511 -11.35 14.25 20.16
N PHE A 512 -11.59 14.66 21.41
CA PHE A 512 -11.30 13.85 22.60
C PHE A 512 -12.51 13.80 23.55
N GLN A 513 -13.08 12.61 23.73
CA GLN A 513 -14.36 12.41 24.42
C GLN A 513 -14.21 11.67 25.77
N ARG A 514 -14.56 12.37 26.86
CA ARG A 514 -14.75 11.84 28.24
C ARG A 514 -13.55 11.09 28.85
N PHE A 515 -12.32 11.58 28.68
CA PHE A 515 -11.15 11.10 29.43
C PHE A 515 -11.06 11.73 30.83
N GLY A 516 -10.34 11.11 31.77
CA GLY A 516 -10.07 11.69 33.10
C GLY A 516 -9.08 12.85 33.06
N THR A 517 -8.10 12.80 32.16
CA THR A 517 -7.39 13.98 31.63
C THR A 517 -7.10 13.71 30.17
N THR A 518 -7.43 14.63 29.27
CA THR A 518 -7.17 14.42 27.84
C THR A 518 -5.67 14.34 27.56
N MET A 519 -4.90 15.36 27.97
CA MET A 519 -3.51 15.51 27.56
C MET A 519 -2.62 16.10 28.67
N ILE A 520 -1.43 15.51 28.87
CA ILE A 520 -0.45 15.93 29.90
C ILE A 520 0.89 16.17 29.22
N LEU A 521 1.31 17.44 29.15
CA LEU A 521 2.44 17.92 28.35
C LEU A 521 3.59 18.42 29.25
N HIS A 522 4.71 17.72 29.23
CA HIS A 522 6.02 18.28 29.57
C HIS A 522 6.78 18.65 28.29
N GLY A 523 7.59 19.71 28.37
CA GLY A 523 8.35 20.27 27.26
C GLY A 523 7.88 21.68 26.89
N ASN A 524 8.43 22.21 25.80
CA ASN A 524 8.07 23.52 25.28
C ASN A 524 7.86 23.52 23.75
N GLY A 525 7.27 24.58 23.21
CA GLY A 525 6.99 24.75 21.77
C GLY A 525 5.73 24.06 21.25
N HIS A 526 4.82 23.60 22.13
CA HIS A 526 3.64 22.86 21.73
C HIS A 526 2.59 23.72 21.02
N LEU A 527 1.91 23.12 20.03
CA LEU A 527 0.80 23.74 19.30
C LEU A 527 -0.47 22.91 19.49
N ILE A 528 -1.45 23.46 20.22
CA ILE A 528 -2.76 22.85 20.47
C ILE A 528 -3.80 23.69 19.71
N VAL A 529 -4.21 23.23 18.53
CA VAL A 529 -4.95 24.03 17.53
C VAL A 529 -6.23 23.35 17.07
N GLY A 530 -7.37 24.05 17.10
CA GLY A 530 -8.61 23.61 16.45
C GLY A 530 -9.28 22.35 17.02
N ASN A 531 -8.80 21.82 18.14
CA ASN A 531 -9.31 20.59 18.74
C ASN A 531 -10.65 20.81 19.46
N HIS A 532 -11.37 19.71 19.69
CA HIS A 532 -12.52 19.68 20.59
C HIS A 532 -12.31 18.62 21.68
N TRP A 533 -12.09 19.02 22.92
CA TRP A 533 -12.01 18.09 24.06
C TRP A 533 -13.02 18.42 25.14
N PHE A 534 -13.61 17.37 25.72
CA PHE A 534 -14.66 17.53 26.73
C PHE A 534 -14.65 16.41 27.76
N GLN A 535 -14.89 16.77 29.03
CA GLN A 535 -14.89 15.84 30.15
C GLN A 535 -16.26 15.74 30.86
N GLY A 536 -17.25 16.53 30.43
CA GLY A 536 -18.58 16.56 31.03
C GLY A 536 -19.21 15.17 31.12
N ASP A 537 -19.72 14.85 32.30
CA ASP A 537 -20.30 13.58 32.69
C ASP A 537 -21.84 13.70 32.80
N ASN A 538 -22.47 12.81 33.57
CA ASN A 538 -23.90 12.82 33.85
C ASN A 538 -24.17 13.15 35.34
N VAL A 539 -23.23 13.82 36.01
CA VAL A 539 -23.30 14.13 37.45
C VAL A 539 -23.74 15.58 37.63
N THR A 540 -24.93 15.74 38.22
CA THR A 540 -25.48 17.06 38.57
C THR A 540 -24.63 17.77 39.60
N ASP A 541 -24.35 19.06 39.37
CA ASP A 541 -23.38 19.86 40.14
C ASP A 541 -22.02 19.12 40.28
N GLY A 542 -21.59 18.44 39.21
CA GLY A 542 -20.42 17.55 39.23
C GLY A 542 -19.07 18.28 39.31
N PRO A 543 -18.03 17.66 39.89
CA PRO A 543 -16.67 18.17 39.82
C PRO A 543 -16.16 18.16 38.37
N ARG A 544 -15.09 18.92 38.11
CA ARG A 544 -14.46 19.01 36.79
C ARG A 544 -12.96 18.74 36.95
N ALA A 545 -12.36 18.10 35.97
CA ALA A 545 -10.95 17.73 35.96
C ALA A 545 -10.14 18.63 35.02
N ALA A 546 -8.81 18.45 35.05
CA ALA A 546 -7.93 19.04 34.05
C ALA A 546 -8.08 18.29 32.72
N GLY A 547 -8.40 19.00 31.65
CA GLY A 547 -8.41 18.47 30.29
C GLY A 547 -7.02 18.51 29.67
N LEU A 548 -6.32 19.64 29.80
CA LEU A 548 -4.93 19.85 29.38
C LEU A 548 -4.11 20.27 30.61
N VAL A 549 -3.01 19.57 30.85
CA VAL A 549 -2.02 19.89 31.89
C VAL A 549 -0.70 20.25 31.22
N PHE A 550 -0.11 21.39 31.58
CA PHE A 550 1.30 21.68 31.34
C PHE A 550 2.10 21.49 32.63
N THR A 551 3.22 20.76 32.57
CA THR A 551 4.07 20.45 33.74
C THR A 551 5.48 21.07 33.67
N GLU A 552 5.77 21.81 32.60
CA GLU A 552 6.97 22.61 32.40
C GLU A 552 6.66 24.09 32.72
N PRO A 553 7.48 24.81 33.51
CA PRO A 553 7.27 26.24 33.75
C PRO A 553 7.35 27.12 32.50
N ASN A 554 8.28 26.89 31.56
CA ASN A 554 8.49 27.78 30.40
C ASN A 554 8.03 27.17 29.07
N VAL A 555 6.73 26.93 28.95
CA VAL A 555 6.12 26.12 27.87
C VAL A 555 6.25 26.68 26.46
N LYS A 556 6.44 27.99 26.25
CA LYS A 556 6.50 28.64 24.91
C LYS A 556 5.43 28.14 23.92
N SER A 557 4.23 27.82 24.43
CA SER A 557 3.21 27.01 23.75
C SER A 557 1.98 27.82 23.39
N VAL A 558 1.25 27.38 22.36
CA VAL A 558 0.04 28.04 21.85
C VAL A 558 -1.16 27.11 21.97
N VAL A 559 -2.20 27.56 22.65
CA VAL A 559 -3.52 26.92 22.71
C VAL A 559 -4.50 27.86 21.99
N THR A 560 -4.90 27.54 20.76
CA THR A 560 -5.74 28.44 19.94
C THR A 560 -6.86 27.77 19.12
N GLY A 561 -8.01 28.44 19.03
CA GLY A 561 -9.15 27.99 18.22
C GLY A 561 -9.83 26.70 18.69
N ASN A 562 -9.52 26.19 19.88
CA ASN A 562 -10.07 24.95 20.41
C ASN A 562 -11.46 25.16 21.03
N TYR A 563 -12.27 24.09 21.05
CA TYR A 563 -13.48 24.00 21.87
C TYR A 563 -13.23 23.12 23.10
N ILE A 564 -13.48 23.70 24.28
CA ILE A 564 -13.05 23.18 25.59
C ILE A 564 -14.28 23.13 26.50
N ASP A 565 -14.79 21.94 26.79
CA ASP A 565 -16.07 21.77 27.50
C ASP A 565 -15.94 20.93 28.79
N ASN A 566 -16.55 21.42 29.87
CA ASN A 566 -16.59 20.80 31.19
C ASN A 566 -15.23 20.33 31.73
N CYS A 567 -14.18 21.11 31.51
CA CYS A 567 -12.83 20.88 32.03
C CYS A 567 -12.05 22.19 32.18
N PHE A 568 -10.90 22.14 32.85
CA PHE A 568 -9.96 23.27 32.93
C PHE A 568 -8.61 22.98 32.27
N ILE A 569 -7.84 24.05 32.03
CA ILE A 569 -6.41 23.96 31.70
C ILE A 569 -5.63 24.15 33.00
N GLU A 570 -4.69 23.25 33.27
CA GLU A 570 -3.81 23.28 34.44
C GLU A 570 -2.37 23.60 34.02
N TRP A 571 -1.66 24.34 34.86
CA TRP A 571 -0.24 24.64 34.69
C TRP A 571 0.45 24.51 36.04
N THR A 572 1.46 23.65 36.10
CA THR A 572 2.10 23.19 37.33
C THR A 572 3.59 22.94 37.08
N ASN A 573 4.39 22.78 38.13
CA ASN A 573 5.80 22.37 38.10
C ASN A 573 5.99 20.99 38.77
N GLU A 574 5.04 20.06 38.62
CA GLU A 574 5.11 18.71 39.21
C GLU A 574 6.22 17.79 38.64
N HIS A 575 6.93 18.24 37.60
CA HIS A 575 8.14 17.61 37.05
C HIS A 575 9.39 18.47 37.30
N ASP A 576 9.34 19.39 38.25
CA ASP A 576 10.49 20.18 38.73
C ASP A 576 11.08 19.54 40.00
N ALA A 577 12.40 19.41 40.05
CA ALA A 577 13.13 18.86 41.19
C ALA A 577 13.41 19.92 42.28
N ALA A 578 13.31 21.21 41.96
CA ALA A 578 13.55 22.34 42.87
C ALA A 578 12.33 23.31 42.93
N PRO A 579 11.11 22.81 43.22
CA PRO A 579 9.86 23.51 42.94
C PRO A 579 9.59 24.79 43.75
N ASP A 580 10.41 25.08 44.78
CA ASP A 580 10.31 26.28 45.63
C ASP A 580 10.85 27.56 44.97
N PHE A 581 11.34 27.48 43.72
CA PHE A 581 11.74 28.60 42.86
C PHE A 581 12.90 29.46 43.41
N SER A 582 14.12 28.94 43.23
CA SER A 582 15.40 29.56 43.59
C SER A 582 16.10 30.25 42.41
N SER A 583 16.20 29.56 41.26
CA SER A 583 17.00 29.98 40.10
C SER A 583 16.42 29.58 38.74
N GLU A 584 15.23 28.99 38.73
CA GLU A 584 14.64 28.29 37.60
C GLU A 584 13.86 29.26 36.68
N TYR A 585 13.31 28.77 35.58
CA TYR A 585 12.42 29.61 34.77
C TYR A 585 11.06 29.78 35.44
N SER A 586 10.56 31.01 35.51
CA SER A 586 9.20 31.27 35.97
C SER A 586 8.17 30.81 34.94
N PHE A 587 6.95 30.55 35.43
CA PHE A 587 5.76 30.25 34.63
C PHE A 587 5.58 31.29 33.50
N GLY A 588 5.83 30.89 32.25
CA GLY A 588 5.96 31.81 31.13
C GLY A 588 5.82 31.19 29.74
N GLY A 589 5.62 32.05 28.74
CA GLY A 589 5.58 31.68 27.32
C GLY A 589 4.26 31.05 26.82
N LEU A 590 3.23 30.90 27.66
CA LEU A 590 1.94 30.33 27.27
C LEU A 590 1.02 31.36 26.61
N SER A 591 0.47 31.03 25.44
CA SER A 591 -0.51 31.84 24.70
C SER A 591 -1.86 31.11 24.57
N LEU A 592 -2.91 31.63 25.21
CA LEU A 592 -4.30 31.18 25.04
C LEU A 592 -5.07 32.20 24.20
N THR A 593 -5.47 31.86 22.97
CA THR A 593 -6.08 32.81 22.03
C THR A 593 -7.25 32.22 21.24
N GLY A 594 -8.42 32.86 21.29
CA GLY A 594 -9.57 32.47 20.45
C GLY A 594 -10.19 31.09 20.73
N ASN A 595 -9.95 30.49 21.89
CA ASN A 595 -10.63 29.26 22.31
C ASN A 595 -12.04 29.55 22.83
N VAL A 596 -12.95 28.59 22.67
CA VAL A 596 -14.28 28.59 23.30
C VAL A 596 -14.24 27.71 24.53
N PHE A 597 -14.60 28.25 25.69
CA PHE A 597 -14.75 27.51 26.95
C PHE A 597 -16.24 27.39 27.30
N THR A 598 -16.71 26.18 27.58
CA THR A 598 -18.05 25.89 28.09
C THR A 598 -17.95 25.16 29.44
N VAL A 599 -18.80 25.54 30.40
CA VAL A 599 -18.95 24.86 31.68
C VAL A 599 -20.44 24.82 32.04
N ASN A 600 -21.00 23.61 32.08
CA ASN A 600 -22.39 23.29 32.40
C ASN A 600 -22.45 22.31 33.59
N ASP A 601 -23.53 22.40 34.38
CA ASP A 601 -23.89 21.46 35.44
C ASP A 601 -22.72 21.13 36.41
N ALA A 602 -21.89 22.14 36.69
CA ALA A 602 -20.65 22.00 37.44
C ALA A 602 -20.81 22.52 38.86
N ALA A 603 -20.17 21.84 39.81
CA ALA A 603 -20.30 22.08 41.24
C ALA A 603 -20.20 23.57 41.62
N SER A 604 -21.03 24.02 42.56
CA SER A 604 -20.99 25.41 43.05
C SER A 604 -19.65 25.83 43.68
N TRP A 605 -18.79 24.87 44.05
CA TRP A 605 -17.39 25.09 44.48
C TRP A 605 -16.35 24.99 43.36
N PHE A 606 -16.73 24.57 42.14
CA PHE A 606 -15.93 24.74 40.92
C PHE A 606 -16.00 26.20 40.46
N MET A 607 -15.45 27.10 41.27
CA MET A 607 -15.28 28.50 40.92
C MET A 607 -13.83 28.80 40.57
N ASP A 608 -13.65 29.59 39.51
CA ASP A 608 -12.42 30.36 39.27
C ASP A 608 -11.97 31.04 40.57
N ARG A 609 -10.70 30.78 40.98
CA ARG A 609 -10.11 31.34 42.21
C ARG A 609 -10.18 32.88 42.24
N ALA A 610 -10.23 33.56 41.09
CA ALA A 610 -10.40 35.01 41.01
C ALA A 610 -11.75 35.50 41.60
N GLN A 611 -12.81 34.68 41.58
CA GLN A 611 -14.09 35.04 42.22
C GLN A 611 -14.13 34.69 43.71
N ALA A 612 -13.48 33.61 44.13
CA ALA A 612 -13.42 33.22 45.55
C ALA A 612 -12.81 34.33 46.43
N LEU A 613 -11.76 35.00 45.92
CA LEU A 613 -11.13 36.16 46.58
C LEU A 613 -12.07 37.37 46.69
N ARG A 614 -13.02 37.56 45.77
CA ARG A 614 -14.01 38.66 45.83
C ARG A 614 -15.19 38.40 46.78
N ARG A 615 -15.40 37.15 47.21
CA ARG A 615 -16.46 36.79 48.19
C ARG A 615 -15.98 36.76 49.64
N ARG A 616 -14.67 36.86 49.90
CA ARG A 616 -14.14 37.06 51.26
C ARG A 616 -14.14 38.56 51.58
N THR A 617 -15.10 39.00 52.38
CA THR A 617 -15.07 40.33 53.02
C THR A 617 -13.90 40.40 53.99
N LEU A 618 -12.81 41.05 53.57
CA LEU A 618 -11.68 41.35 54.46
C LEU A 618 -12.10 42.39 55.50
N PRO A 619 -11.74 42.23 56.79
CA PRO A 619 -11.96 43.26 57.80
C PRO A 619 -11.08 44.48 57.51
N ALA A 620 -11.60 45.68 57.74
CA ALA A 620 -10.90 46.92 57.44
C ALA A 620 -9.87 47.28 58.53
N TRP A 621 -8.58 47.20 58.20
CA TRP A 621 -7.52 47.96 58.88
C TRP A 621 -7.40 49.36 58.22
N PRO A 622 -7.15 50.45 58.97
CA PRO A 622 -7.05 51.78 58.42
C PRO A 622 -5.68 52.02 57.76
N LEU A 623 -5.69 52.55 56.53
CA LEU A 623 -4.47 52.88 55.79
C LEU A 623 -3.95 54.28 56.16
N GLY A 624 -2.67 54.35 56.52
CA GLY A 624 -1.92 55.61 56.57
C GLY A 624 -1.60 56.15 55.16
N HIS A 625 -1.19 57.42 55.08
CA HIS A 625 -0.89 58.09 53.81
C HIS A 625 0.37 57.55 53.12
N GLY A 626 0.32 57.35 51.79
CA GLY A 626 1.51 57.02 51.00
C GLY A 626 1.26 56.81 49.51
N GLN A 627 1.28 57.92 48.73
CA GLN A 627 1.41 58.03 47.26
C GLN A 627 0.59 57.11 46.32
N ARG A 628 -0.03 57.72 45.29
CA ARG A 628 -0.66 57.01 44.16
C ARG A 628 0.21 57.10 42.90
N VAL A 629 0.39 55.98 42.20
CA VAL A 629 0.75 55.96 40.78
C VAL A 629 -0.50 55.62 39.98
N GLN A 630 -0.79 56.36 38.91
CA GLN A 630 -1.93 56.07 38.04
C GLN A 630 -1.51 55.14 36.90
N VAL A 631 -2.23 54.03 36.74
CA VAL A 631 -2.35 53.30 35.48
C VAL A 631 -3.81 53.43 35.03
N ALA A 632 -4.04 53.77 33.76
CA ALA A 632 -5.34 54.23 33.28
C ALA A 632 -6.09 53.15 32.48
N GLU A 633 -6.97 52.40 33.15
CA GLU A 633 -7.91 51.50 32.47
C GLU A 633 -9.08 52.28 31.86
N ARG A 634 -9.26 52.21 30.53
CA ARG A 634 -10.42 52.77 29.83
C ARG A 634 -11.51 51.70 29.62
N HIS A 635 -12.40 51.53 30.60
CA HIS A 635 -13.66 50.82 30.39
C HIS A 635 -14.77 51.79 29.95
N HIS A 636 -15.31 51.58 28.75
CA HIS A 636 -16.53 52.26 28.29
C HIS A 636 -17.77 51.47 28.74
N ARG A 637 -18.69 52.13 29.44
CA ARG A 637 -20.06 51.64 29.68
C ARG A 637 -21.05 52.55 28.94
N PRO A 638 -22.09 52.01 28.28
CA PRO A 638 -23.15 52.82 27.70
C PRO A 638 -24.06 53.39 28.79
N GLY A 639 -24.45 54.65 28.65
CA GLY A 639 -25.42 55.32 29.53
C GLY A 639 -26.88 55.03 29.17
N ARG A 640 -27.80 55.25 30.12
CA ARG A 640 -29.26 55.18 29.94
C ARG A 640 -29.89 56.52 30.32
N GLU A 641 -30.62 57.13 29.40
CA GLU A 641 -31.79 58.01 29.62
C GLU A 641 -32.38 58.37 28.22
N GLY A 642 -33.66 58.69 28.02
CA GLY A 642 -34.78 58.85 28.96
C GLY A 642 -36.09 58.16 28.51
N ARG A 643 -37.26 58.76 28.80
CA ARG A 643 -38.60 58.11 28.75
C ARG A 643 -39.54 58.66 27.66
N ARG A 644 -40.66 57.93 27.44
CA ARG A 644 -41.92 58.26 26.70
C ARG A 644 -41.83 58.02 25.17
N SER A 645 -42.88 57.57 24.46
CA SER A 645 -44.25 57.15 24.85
C SER A 645 -44.96 56.35 23.74
N HIS A 646 -46.01 55.59 24.11
CA HIS A 646 -47.19 55.14 23.34
C HIS A 646 -47.09 54.89 21.81
N GLY A 647 -47.46 53.67 21.38
CA GLY A 647 -47.78 53.35 20.00
C GLY A 647 -48.05 51.85 19.82
N ALA A 648 -49.06 51.48 19.02
CA ALA A 648 -49.45 50.08 18.83
C ALA A 648 -49.68 49.75 17.34
N SER A 649 -49.80 48.44 17.07
CA SER A 649 -50.36 47.85 15.85
C SER A 649 -49.46 47.72 14.61
N ARG A 650 -49.61 46.54 14.00
CA ARG A 650 -49.06 46.03 12.73
C ARG A 650 -49.39 46.95 11.54
N LEU A 651 -48.50 47.06 10.53
CA LEU A 651 -48.83 46.80 9.11
C LEU A 651 -47.60 46.74 8.15
N TRP A 652 -47.57 45.69 7.30
CA TRP A 652 -47.21 45.64 5.86
C TRP A 652 -45.89 46.21 5.26
N LEU A 653 -45.04 45.26 4.79
CA LEU A 653 -44.66 44.96 3.37
C LEU A 653 -44.02 45.98 2.38
N ARG A 654 -43.07 45.44 1.56
CA ARG A 654 -42.35 45.99 0.36
C ARG A 654 -41.16 46.92 0.69
N ALA A 655 -40.09 47.05 -0.13
CA ALA A 655 -39.76 46.59 -1.50
C ALA A 655 -38.33 45.94 -1.52
N GLN A 656 -38.02 44.85 -2.26
CA GLN A 656 -37.86 44.63 -3.72
C GLN A 656 -36.54 45.09 -4.41
N HIS A 657 -35.77 44.09 -4.86
CA HIS A 657 -34.65 44.01 -5.82
C HIS A 657 -34.28 45.17 -6.80
N ARG A 658 -32.94 45.36 -6.98
CA ARG A 658 -32.09 45.47 -8.21
C ARG A 658 -30.76 46.17 -7.83
N PHE A 659 -29.57 46.08 -8.45
CA PHE A 659 -29.01 45.46 -9.68
C PHE A 659 -27.81 44.54 -9.28
N ARG A 660 -27.43 43.41 -9.89
CA ARG A 660 -27.15 42.96 -11.29
C ARG A 660 -25.71 43.25 -11.78
N ARG A 661 -24.96 42.19 -12.16
CA ARG A 661 -23.64 42.22 -12.82
C ARG A 661 -23.75 42.63 -14.29
N GLN A 662 -22.74 43.33 -14.84
CA GLN A 662 -22.05 43.01 -16.14
C GLN A 662 -21.03 44.10 -16.53
N HIS A 663 -19.84 43.70 -17.00
CA HIS A 663 -19.25 44.15 -18.29
C HIS A 663 -17.97 43.37 -18.62
N LEU A 664 -17.63 43.25 -19.91
CA LEU A 664 -16.44 42.56 -20.44
C LEU A 664 -16.02 43.15 -21.80
N GLN A 665 -14.71 43.45 -21.93
CA GLN A 665 -13.88 43.49 -23.16
C GLN A 665 -14.14 44.46 -24.35
N ARG A 666 -13.01 44.77 -25.05
CA ARG A 666 -12.81 45.42 -26.38
C ARG A 666 -13.12 46.93 -26.45
N CYS A 667 -12.34 47.81 -27.09
CA CYS A 667 -11.06 47.77 -27.86
C CYS A 667 -10.34 49.15 -27.73
N GLY A 668 -9.16 49.46 -28.29
CA GLY A 668 -8.17 48.71 -29.09
C GLY A 668 -7.37 49.63 -30.05
N ALA A 669 -6.10 49.30 -30.37
CA ALA A 669 -5.11 50.11 -31.14
C ALA A 669 -4.63 51.42 -30.47
N GLY A 670 -3.45 52.00 -30.75
CA GLY A 670 -2.32 51.58 -31.62
C GLY A 670 -1.11 52.56 -31.53
N HIS A 671 -0.05 52.32 -32.34
CA HIS A 671 1.24 53.06 -32.43
C HIS A 671 2.23 52.94 -31.23
N ALA A 672 3.56 53.14 -31.37
CA ALA A 672 4.50 52.92 -32.49
C ALA A 672 5.98 52.96 -31.97
N GLU A 673 6.92 52.32 -32.68
CA GLU A 673 8.39 52.40 -32.44
C GLU A 673 8.95 53.75 -32.98
N PRO A 674 10.16 54.21 -32.58
CA PRO A 674 11.36 53.78 -33.31
C PRO A 674 12.66 53.62 -32.46
N ARG A 675 13.67 53.03 -33.09
CA ARG A 675 15.02 52.72 -32.54
C ARG A 675 16.07 53.76 -32.91
N HIS A 676 17.15 53.83 -32.14
CA HIS A 676 18.54 53.88 -32.63
C HIS A 676 19.52 53.63 -31.45
N ALA A 677 20.81 53.30 -31.60
CA ALA A 677 21.54 52.35 -32.47
C ALA A 677 23.07 52.44 -32.16
N ARG A 678 23.86 51.45 -32.61
CA ARG A 678 25.36 51.42 -32.64
C ARG A 678 26.07 51.19 -31.28
N LEU A 679 27.29 50.61 -31.18
CA LEU A 679 28.12 49.78 -32.08
C LEU A 679 29.17 48.96 -31.26
N ARG A 680 29.77 47.91 -31.84
CA ARG A 680 31.04 47.23 -31.41
C ARG A 680 32.26 47.92 -32.10
N PRO A 681 33.56 47.54 -31.95
CA PRO A 681 34.20 46.37 -31.28
C PRO A 681 35.54 46.67 -30.52
N GLY A 682 36.31 45.62 -30.14
CA GLY A 682 37.78 45.64 -30.40
C GLY A 682 38.81 45.33 -29.30
N ASP A 683 39.03 44.05 -28.99
CA ASP A 683 40.33 43.32 -29.06
C ASP A 683 41.64 43.79 -28.33
N ARG A 684 42.34 42.81 -27.69
CA ARG A 684 43.74 42.81 -27.14
C ARG A 684 44.03 43.63 -25.87
N GLY A 685 44.94 43.25 -24.97
CA GLY A 685 45.73 42.00 -24.81
C GLY A 685 47.01 42.21 -23.95
N HIS A 686 47.59 41.13 -23.37
CA HIS A 686 48.90 41.08 -22.65
C HIS A 686 49.00 41.87 -21.31
N ASP A 687 49.83 41.55 -20.30
CA ASP A 687 50.68 40.37 -19.97
C ASP A 687 50.99 40.32 -18.44
N MET A 688 51.81 39.35 -18.02
CA MET A 688 52.54 39.21 -16.73
C MET A 688 51.76 38.79 -15.47
N VAL A 689 52.39 38.20 -14.43
CA VAL A 689 53.35 37.05 -14.32
C VAL A 689 53.65 36.81 -12.82
N HIS A 690 53.76 35.54 -12.42
CA HIS A 690 54.56 34.93 -11.32
C HIS A 690 53.81 33.65 -10.83
N ARG A 691 54.29 32.42 -11.03
CA ARG A 691 55.47 31.72 -10.41
C ARG A 691 55.35 31.64 -8.88
N ASN A 692 55.38 30.47 -8.21
CA ASN A 692 55.89 29.11 -8.55
C ASN A 692 54.78 28.02 -8.33
N ARG A 693 54.78 26.76 -8.81
CA ARG A 693 55.80 25.67 -9.00
C ARG A 693 56.45 25.18 -7.69
N ALA A 694 56.90 23.92 -7.49
CA ALA A 694 56.67 22.56 -8.03
C ALA A 694 57.37 21.57 -7.02
N LEU A 695 57.34 20.22 -7.00
CA LEU A 695 57.08 19.08 -7.91
C LEU A 695 56.10 18.07 -7.20
N ALA A 696 55.67 16.87 -7.63
CA ALA A 696 56.10 15.79 -8.55
C ALA A 696 57.16 14.79 -7.96
N ALA A 697 57.28 13.51 -8.39
CA ALA A 697 56.76 12.88 -9.63
C ALA A 697 56.68 11.32 -9.63
N LEU A 698 55.89 10.78 -10.59
CA LEU A 698 56.12 9.55 -11.41
C LEU A 698 56.35 8.16 -10.77
N ARG A 699 55.53 7.16 -11.19
CA ARG A 699 55.95 6.11 -12.17
C ARG A 699 54.81 5.22 -12.71
N ARG A 700 54.97 4.83 -13.98
CA ARG A 700 54.35 3.76 -14.82
C ARG A 700 55.48 3.35 -15.83
N PRO A 701 55.44 2.28 -16.69
CA PRO A 701 54.24 1.66 -17.29
C PRO A 701 54.28 0.14 -17.72
N ARG A 702 53.14 -0.32 -18.28
CA ARG A 702 52.93 -1.28 -19.41
C ARG A 702 52.98 -2.83 -19.19
N PRO A 703 52.37 -3.64 -20.11
CA PRO A 703 51.77 -4.97 -19.80
C PRO A 703 52.01 -6.08 -20.87
N ARG A 704 51.23 -7.18 -20.82
CA ARG A 704 50.87 -8.20 -21.87
C ARG A 704 49.56 -8.90 -21.42
N GLY A 705 48.67 -9.47 -22.24
CA GLY A 705 48.41 -9.54 -23.69
C GLY A 705 46.99 -10.14 -23.92
N GLY A 706 46.22 -9.81 -24.97
CA GLY A 706 46.05 -10.60 -26.23
C GLY A 706 45.03 -11.76 -26.07
N VAL A 707 44.04 -12.07 -26.92
CA VAL A 707 43.69 -11.81 -28.36
C VAL A 707 42.12 -11.75 -28.44
N GLY A 708 41.35 -11.03 -29.28
CA GLY A 708 41.27 -10.88 -30.77
C GLY A 708 40.35 -11.98 -31.37
N TYR A 709 39.41 -11.80 -32.32
CA TYR A 709 38.95 -10.76 -33.28
C TYR A 709 37.43 -11.01 -33.59
N GLY A 710 36.63 -10.25 -34.38
CA GLY A 710 36.75 -8.92 -35.02
C GLY A 710 35.92 -8.77 -36.33
N ARG A 711 35.34 -7.57 -36.61
CA ARG A 711 34.70 -7.06 -37.87
C ARG A 711 33.42 -7.82 -38.37
N GLY A 712 32.38 -7.22 -38.97
CA GLY A 712 32.12 -5.88 -39.56
C GLY A 712 32.13 -5.93 -41.11
N PRO A 713 31.42 -5.05 -41.89
CA PRO A 713 30.68 -3.82 -41.53
C PRO A 713 29.31 -3.56 -42.24
N GLY A 714 28.66 -2.44 -41.90
CA GLY A 714 27.87 -1.56 -42.79
C GLY A 714 26.37 -1.82 -43.04
N ASP A 715 25.57 -0.92 -43.61
CA ASP A 715 25.56 0.57 -43.85
C ASP A 715 24.19 0.89 -44.55
N GLU A 716 23.51 2.05 -44.58
CA GLU A 716 23.57 3.39 -43.94
C GLU A 716 22.13 4.05 -43.99
N ASP A 717 21.97 5.32 -43.56
CA ASP A 717 20.75 6.20 -43.66
C ASP A 717 19.43 5.81 -42.90
N GLY A 718 18.52 6.74 -42.53
CA GLY A 718 18.56 8.22 -42.51
C GLY A 718 17.15 8.88 -42.37
N GLY A 719 17.03 10.09 -41.82
CA GLY A 719 15.89 11.00 -42.09
C GLY A 719 14.83 11.30 -41.00
N CYS A 720 14.81 12.56 -40.56
CA CYS A 720 13.90 13.21 -39.58
C CYS A 720 12.37 13.06 -39.77
N SER A 721 11.62 12.84 -38.68
CA SER A 721 10.52 13.72 -38.20
C SER A 721 9.83 13.15 -36.93
N GLY A 722 9.14 13.92 -36.07
CA GLY A 722 9.02 15.38 -36.06
C GLY A 722 7.60 15.95 -35.92
N LEU A 723 6.69 15.32 -35.16
CA LEU A 723 5.31 15.81 -35.01
C LEU A 723 4.75 15.63 -33.59
N CYS A 724 4.36 16.74 -32.97
CA CYS A 724 3.48 16.74 -31.80
C CYS A 724 2.03 16.59 -32.25
N HIS A 725 1.21 15.82 -31.54
CA HIS A 725 -0.22 16.11 -31.48
C HIS A 725 -0.83 15.76 -30.13
N ALA A 726 -1.74 16.62 -29.69
CA ALA A 726 -2.61 16.42 -28.54
C ALA A 726 -4.05 16.82 -28.92
N LEU A 727 -4.97 16.58 -27.98
CA LEU A 727 -6.36 17.07 -27.92
C LEU A 727 -7.45 16.28 -28.70
N ARG A 728 -8.40 15.74 -27.90
CA ARG A 728 -9.88 15.80 -28.08
C ARG A 728 -10.51 14.87 -29.16
N HIS A 729 -11.79 14.46 -29.08
CA HIS A 729 -12.91 14.83 -28.18
C HIS A 729 -14.02 13.72 -28.08
N LEU A 730 -14.74 13.69 -26.94
CA LEU A 730 -16.20 13.44 -26.75
C LEU A 730 -16.91 12.08 -27.07
N ARG A 731 -17.44 11.48 -25.98
CA ARG A 731 -18.83 10.96 -25.75
C ARG A 731 -19.48 9.88 -26.64
N SER A 732 -19.85 8.75 -26.03
CA SER A 732 -21.25 8.32 -25.67
C SER A 732 -21.24 6.81 -25.31
N ARG A 733 -22.22 6.15 -24.66
CA ARG A 733 -23.66 6.40 -24.35
C ARG A 733 -24.04 5.91 -22.91
N THR A 734 -25.32 6.13 -22.52
CA THR A 734 -26.21 5.34 -21.59
C THR A 734 -25.60 4.56 -20.41
N VAL A 735 -26.03 4.66 -19.14
CA VAL A 735 -27.28 5.15 -18.48
C VAL A 735 -28.54 4.34 -18.79
N GLU A 736 -28.79 3.34 -17.94
CA GLU A 736 -30.04 2.68 -17.48
C GLU A 736 -29.53 1.46 -16.62
N ASP A 737 -30.08 1.05 -15.47
CA ASP A 737 -31.33 1.40 -14.78
C ASP A 737 -31.11 1.78 -13.28
N ARG A 738 -32.18 2.29 -12.66
CA ARG A 738 -32.42 2.29 -11.20
C ARG A 738 -33.89 2.01 -10.95
N ASP A 739 -34.21 1.21 -9.94
CA ASP A 739 -35.55 1.16 -9.34
C ASP A 739 -35.46 1.33 -7.81
N PRO A 740 -36.35 2.11 -7.13
CA PRO A 740 -36.18 2.45 -5.73
C PRO A 740 -37.22 1.78 -4.80
N ALA A 741 -36.74 1.19 -3.71
CA ALA A 741 -37.58 0.75 -2.59
C ALA A 741 -36.90 1.04 -1.22
N ASP A 742 -37.73 1.01 -0.18
CA ASP A 742 -37.39 0.96 1.25
C ASP A 742 -36.55 2.11 1.84
N LEU A 743 -37.29 3.16 2.24
CA LEU A 743 -36.95 4.06 3.34
C LEU A 743 -37.86 3.75 4.54
N ALA A 744 -37.28 3.35 5.67
CA ALA A 744 -37.91 3.25 6.98
C ALA A 744 -36.85 3.51 8.09
#